data_AF-A0A3A9BT37-F1
#
_entry.id   AF-A0A3A9BT37-F1
#
_cell.length_a   1.000
_cell.length_b   1.000
_cell.length_c   1.000
_cell.angle_alpha   90.00
_cell.angle_beta   90.00
_cell.angle_gamma   90.00
#
_symmetry.space_group_name_H-M   'P 1'
#
loop_
_entity.id
_entity.type
_entity.pdbx_description
1 polymer ?
#
loop_
_entity_poly.entity_id
_entity_poly.type
_entity_poly.pdbx_seq_one_letter_code
_entity_poly.pdbx_strand_id
1 'polypeptide(L)'
;MRRRSRKVAFWVAVVVWITSIPMCPVGVHAEESAVVIRTVEELLEFGRACTFEGFSEGKTVSLEADLDLSGQPFDPIPVFSGVFQGNGHTIHGLSIHQAGSNLGLFRYLEEAAVVENLTVQGDLRPEGSRTKVGGIAGTNRGTIRNCTFLGKGQALENLGGIAGINEATGIIEGCRNQAELTGNRRIGGIAGENAGTIQDSHNEGEINAASEGIDEDSKEKNNISVDRQSIETTVVIEKVNDIGGIVGLSSGMVRQCSNEGVVGYEHTGYNIGGIAGRQKGILALCDNRGAVMGRKDVGGIAGQLEPFLTIEYGQDTFDKINDQVDQIGDTTDAITQELRSTTDASIGNLDRVDELLKEIRDITRSKKDVRRIKREEYDEEAGKQLDQIDEILANMEIDLGSRSAEEAAGRVQANVKRARELLNSLKNDDFIYDEDMGIADELQYIYQVLAELQECAGDISEDTEIMVTDGVGGVVDGVRDFEDDMDSLRVASKDFLDLTRDYKDQLFGDVDDLDEDLTSQLDQLYEELDFLSDNLKSGKDQLRSEKDRLDTQLDQMQEIITEGKERIESERNRASDDSEPLFEDISETTAELTNGMILGCSNQGNIFSDFQAGGVVGTIGVELDLDPEEDIETYGEESLYMNRYAQASVRGCRNEGDVAVKRGYVGGIAGNARIGVLASNQNYGDISTEDGDFAGGIAGFSQSLISGSYTMCQVSGNAYVGGIAGQGKNMRNNCAMVDIVTDGGEWKGSIAGNRDEEGEIAENFYVDDGLGAVDGVTFLGEAEGISYDELLLREGLPSEFGSLTVTFLADGQVVDRIVCKYGQSLAQEGVPAVPAKEGFFQYWEDTDLSDIRKNYKVYAVYVPWTITIADSDAPMPLLLAEAAFYPGTQVLVKETEQKPSVPAGYGQVKTCSFEIIDTENRPLPDTVKLHVLAGKADSAGIVKDGVVEVMDVVKDGEYLIFEAGTSGEIVLMKAKPGWMIFVITGVIAAGVVAITAGKTRKKK
;
A
#
# COMPACT_ATOMS: atom_id res chain seq x y z
N MET A 1 17.49 -31.97 -17.73
CA MET A 1 18.30 -32.60 -16.67
C MET A 1 19.03 -31.51 -15.89
N ARG A 2 18.69 -31.37 -14.61
CA ARG A 2 19.59 -31.15 -13.46
C ARG A 2 20.97 -30.52 -13.77
N ARG A 3 21.44 -29.52 -13.05
CA ARG A 3 20.99 -28.90 -11.80
C ARG A 3 22.01 -27.79 -11.54
N ARG A 4 21.51 -26.67 -11.03
CA ARG A 4 22.06 -25.94 -9.88
C ARG A 4 23.57 -25.71 -9.90
N SER A 5 23.96 -24.44 -9.94
CA SER A 5 24.08 -23.64 -8.71
C SER A 5 25.08 -22.50 -8.91
N ARG A 6 24.70 -21.34 -8.37
CA ARG A 6 25.60 -20.29 -7.87
C ARG A 6 26.54 -19.67 -8.90
N LYS A 7 26.16 -18.48 -9.39
CA LYS A 7 26.97 -17.24 -9.31
C LYS A 7 26.26 -16.08 -10.04
N VAL A 8 25.19 -15.57 -9.43
CA VAL A 8 24.70 -14.19 -9.67
C VAL A 8 25.12 -13.26 -8.51
N ALA A 9 25.95 -13.76 -7.59
CA ALA A 9 26.57 -12.98 -6.52
C ALA A 9 27.80 -12.16 -6.97
N PHE A 10 27.78 -11.53 -8.16
CA PHE A 10 28.93 -10.73 -8.63
C PHE A 10 28.59 -9.33 -9.18
N TRP A 11 27.34 -8.87 -9.08
CA TRP A 11 26.98 -7.48 -9.41
C TRP A 11 26.50 -6.64 -8.21
N VAL A 12 26.73 -7.09 -6.97
CA VAL A 12 26.40 -6.33 -5.74
C VAL A 12 27.62 -6.15 -4.79
N ALA A 13 28.86 -6.45 -5.20
CA ALA A 13 30.00 -6.40 -4.27
C ALA A 13 31.32 -5.79 -4.81
N VAL A 14 31.27 -4.91 -5.82
CA VAL A 14 32.49 -4.22 -6.34
C VAL A 14 32.39 -2.68 -6.34
N VAL A 15 31.32 -2.07 -5.81
CA VAL A 15 31.24 -0.59 -5.68
C VAL A 15 31.80 -0.06 -4.35
N VAL A 16 32.24 -0.93 -3.43
CA VAL A 16 32.68 -0.48 -2.09
C VAL A 16 34.18 -0.25 -1.92
N TRP A 17 35.12 -0.74 -2.75
CA TRP A 17 36.57 -0.57 -2.45
C TRP A 17 37.52 -0.42 -3.66
N ILE A 18 37.27 0.55 -4.55
CA ILE A 18 38.35 1.18 -5.35
C ILE A 18 38.21 2.71 -5.24
N THR A 19 38.52 3.21 -4.05
CA THR A 19 38.78 4.62 -3.76
C THR A 19 40.24 4.77 -3.35
N SER A 20 41.18 4.72 -4.30
CA SER A 20 42.54 5.26 -4.09
C SER A 20 43.47 5.12 -5.31
N ILE A 21 43.34 5.99 -6.32
CA ILE A 21 44.47 6.65 -7.03
C ILE A 21 43.95 8.02 -7.53
N PRO A 22 44.63 9.14 -7.20
CA PRO A 22 44.14 10.49 -7.48
C PRO A 22 44.39 10.87 -8.94
N MET A 23 43.34 11.21 -9.69
CA MET A 23 43.49 12.08 -10.85
C MET A 23 43.37 13.53 -10.36
N CYS A 24 44.41 14.32 -10.60
CA CYS A 24 44.51 15.70 -10.16
C CYS A 24 43.26 16.52 -10.54
N PRO A 25 42.76 17.38 -9.65
CA PRO A 25 41.67 18.28 -9.97
C PRO A 25 42.17 19.33 -10.97
N VAL A 26 41.53 19.43 -12.13
CA VAL A 26 41.46 20.71 -12.82
C VAL A 26 40.49 21.54 -11.99
N GLY A 27 41.07 22.39 -11.13
CA GLY A 27 40.32 23.25 -10.25
C GLY A 27 39.41 24.19 -11.05
N VAL A 28 38.11 24.02 -10.84
CA VAL A 28 37.20 25.15 -10.75
C VAL A 28 36.75 25.15 -9.29
N HIS A 29 37.37 26.01 -8.49
CA HIS A 29 36.83 26.39 -7.20
C HIS A 29 35.44 27.01 -7.44
N ALA A 30 34.37 26.27 -7.14
CA ALA A 30 33.14 26.90 -6.72
C ALA A 30 33.29 27.10 -5.21
N GLU A 31 33.55 28.34 -4.79
CA GLU A 31 33.47 28.72 -3.38
C GLU A 31 32.09 28.32 -2.84
N GLU A 32 32.04 27.64 -1.69
CA GLU A 32 30.85 27.61 -0.84
C GLU A 32 30.53 29.06 -0.47
N SER A 33 29.64 29.71 -1.24
CA SER A 33 29.30 31.10 -1.01
C SER A 33 28.26 31.19 0.12
N ALA A 34 28.73 31.22 1.35
CA ALA A 34 27.91 31.52 2.53
C ALA A 34 27.33 32.95 2.40
N VAL A 35 26.01 33.08 2.54
CA VAL A 35 25.28 34.35 2.53
C VAL A 35 24.83 34.65 3.96
N VAL A 36 25.10 35.84 4.46
CA VAL A 36 24.69 36.25 5.81
C VAL A 36 23.68 37.40 5.70
N ILE A 37 22.59 37.29 6.45
CA ILE A 37 21.51 38.28 6.49
C ILE A 37 21.37 38.81 7.92
N ARG A 38 21.50 40.12 8.08
CA ARG A 38 21.40 40.89 9.32
C ARG A 38 20.33 41.98 9.26
N THR A 39 19.91 42.38 8.06
CA THR A 39 18.89 43.41 7.87
C THR A 39 17.81 42.96 6.91
N VAL A 40 16.67 43.65 6.96
CA VAL A 40 15.53 43.42 6.06
C VAL A 40 15.91 43.66 4.61
N GLU A 41 16.71 44.69 4.33
CA GLU A 41 17.18 44.99 2.99
C GLU A 41 18.00 43.84 2.39
N GLU A 42 18.87 43.21 3.19
CA GLU A 42 19.66 42.04 2.75
C GLU A 42 18.75 40.84 2.42
N LEU A 43 17.68 40.61 3.21
CA LEU A 43 16.69 39.57 2.91
C LEU A 43 15.92 39.86 1.61
N LEU A 44 15.50 41.10 1.40
CA LEU A 44 14.75 41.51 0.20
C LEU A 44 15.64 41.44 -1.06
N GLU A 45 16.91 41.85 -0.97
CA GLU A 45 17.86 41.73 -2.07
C GLU A 45 18.14 40.26 -2.41
N PHE A 46 18.34 39.42 -1.39
CA PHE A 46 18.48 37.98 -1.57
C PHE A 46 17.26 37.37 -2.25
N GLY A 47 16.05 37.70 -1.76
CA GLY A 47 14.80 37.20 -2.33
C GLY A 47 14.61 37.56 -3.80
N ARG A 48 14.97 38.78 -4.21
CA ARG A 48 14.92 39.22 -5.62
C ARG A 48 15.91 38.49 -6.52
N ALA A 49 16.99 37.94 -5.98
CA ALA A 49 17.99 37.20 -6.75
C ALA A 49 17.58 35.73 -6.97
N CYS A 50 16.75 35.17 -6.09
CA CYS A 50 16.21 33.80 -6.13
C CYS A 50 15.13 33.59 -7.22
N THR A 51 15.46 33.92 -8.47
CA THR A 51 14.54 33.83 -9.63
C THR A 51 14.65 32.53 -10.42
N PHE A 52 15.70 31.74 -10.21
CA PHE A 52 15.90 30.41 -10.78
C PHE A 52 16.71 29.53 -9.82
N GLU A 53 16.51 28.22 -9.86
CA GLU A 53 17.04 27.25 -8.89
C GLU A 53 18.55 27.37 -8.68
N GLY A 54 19.32 27.36 -9.79
CA GLY A 54 20.79 27.38 -9.78
C GLY A 54 21.41 28.62 -9.13
N PHE A 55 20.65 29.68 -8.85
CA PHE A 55 21.19 30.79 -8.06
C PHE A 55 21.37 30.40 -6.59
N SER A 56 20.41 29.67 -6.02
CA SER A 56 20.40 29.30 -4.60
C SER A 56 21.01 27.93 -4.33
N GLU A 57 21.15 27.11 -5.38
CA GLU A 57 21.72 25.77 -5.30
C GLU A 57 23.12 25.79 -4.65
N GLY A 58 23.32 24.91 -3.66
CA GLY A 58 24.58 24.78 -2.92
C GLY A 58 24.94 25.96 -2.00
N LYS A 59 24.09 27.00 -1.89
CA LYS A 59 24.33 28.12 -0.98
C LYS A 59 23.80 27.83 0.42
N THR A 60 24.52 28.30 1.43
CA THR A 60 24.04 28.38 2.81
C THR A 60 23.77 29.84 3.17
N VAL A 61 22.52 30.14 3.50
CA VAL A 61 22.02 31.45 3.94
C VAL A 61 21.83 31.40 5.44
N SER A 62 22.38 32.35 6.19
CA SER A 62 22.36 32.38 7.65
C SER A 62 21.79 33.70 8.16
N LEU A 63 20.73 33.63 8.98
CA LEU A 63 20.27 34.77 9.76
C LEU A 63 21.19 34.98 10.97
N GLU A 64 21.54 36.24 11.25
CA GLU A 64 22.34 36.64 12.42
C GLU A 64 21.61 37.69 13.30
N ALA A 65 20.37 38.05 12.95
CA ALA A 65 19.52 38.95 13.72
C ALA A 65 18.04 38.66 13.43
N ASP A 66 17.19 39.05 14.37
CA ASP A 66 15.74 39.11 14.13
C ASP A 66 15.42 40.23 13.12
N LEU A 67 14.44 39.98 12.24
CA LEU A 67 14.09 40.86 11.13
C LEU A 67 12.65 41.35 11.25
N ASP A 68 12.44 42.68 11.12
CA ASP A 68 11.13 43.33 11.21
C ASP A 68 10.63 43.81 9.83
N LEU A 69 9.69 43.08 9.24
CA LEU A 69 9.05 43.40 7.97
C LEU A 69 7.84 44.35 8.12
N SER A 70 7.52 44.83 9.33
CA SER A 70 6.31 45.63 9.58
C SER A 70 6.28 46.91 8.73
N GLY A 71 5.26 47.04 7.89
CA GLY A 71 5.07 48.20 7.01
C GLY A 71 6.00 48.25 5.79
N GLN A 72 6.80 47.21 5.55
CA GLN A 72 7.61 47.04 4.35
C GLN A 72 6.86 46.13 3.35
N PRO A 73 6.83 46.45 2.04
CA PRO A 73 6.31 45.52 1.03
C PRO A 73 7.26 44.32 0.91
N PHE A 74 6.69 43.12 0.93
CA PHE A 74 7.43 41.86 0.81
C PHE A 74 6.93 41.06 -0.38
N ASP A 75 7.83 40.77 -1.32
CA ASP A 75 7.60 39.81 -2.39
C ASP A 75 8.15 38.44 -1.95
N PRO A 76 7.32 37.37 -1.90
CA PRO A 76 7.77 36.03 -1.56
C PRO A 76 8.98 35.58 -2.38
N ILE A 77 9.93 34.90 -1.72
CA ILE A 77 11.13 34.36 -2.35
C ILE A 77 10.69 33.35 -3.42
N PRO A 78 10.93 33.60 -4.72
CA PRO A 78 10.28 32.82 -5.77
C PRO A 78 10.64 31.33 -5.76
N VAL A 79 11.92 30.98 -5.75
CA VAL A 79 12.38 29.58 -5.72
C VAL A 79 13.64 29.48 -4.87
N PHE A 80 13.75 28.45 -4.02
CA PHE A 80 14.93 28.21 -3.20
C PHE A 80 15.33 26.73 -3.24
N SER A 81 16.63 26.47 -3.40
CA SER A 81 17.26 25.13 -3.53
C SER A 81 18.57 25.04 -2.73
N GLY A 82 18.71 25.87 -1.70
CA GLY A 82 19.89 25.92 -0.81
C GLY A 82 19.54 25.59 0.64
N VAL A 83 20.41 25.95 1.58
CA VAL A 83 20.18 25.80 3.02
C VAL A 83 19.91 27.16 3.65
N PHE A 84 18.74 27.37 4.24
CA PHE A 84 18.35 28.58 4.97
C PHE A 84 18.36 28.29 6.47
N GLN A 85 19.41 28.77 7.15
CA GLN A 85 19.63 28.67 8.58
C GLN A 85 19.00 29.88 9.29
N GLY A 86 17.88 29.66 9.97
CA GLY A 86 17.26 30.67 10.82
C GLY A 86 18.03 30.93 12.12
N ASN A 87 18.86 29.98 12.58
CA ASN A 87 19.66 30.07 13.82
C ASN A 87 18.85 30.47 15.08
N GLY A 88 17.55 30.18 15.11
CA GLY A 88 16.63 30.58 16.19
C GLY A 88 16.16 32.03 16.12
N HIS A 89 16.46 32.76 15.05
CA HIS A 89 15.97 34.11 14.83
C HIS A 89 14.52 34.14 14.35
N THR A 90 13.89 35.29 14.56
CA THR A 90 12.51 35.56 14.14
C THR A 90 12.45 36.55 12.99
N ILE A 91 11.62 36.25 11.98
CA ILE A 91 11.14 37.21 10.99
C ILE A 91 9.71 37.59 11.36
N HIS A 92 9.50 38.80 11.88
CA HIS A 92 8.17 39.29 12.27
C HIS A 92 7.66 40.37 11.31
N GLY A 93 6.35 40.61 11.35
CA GLY A 93 5.70 41.63 10.52
C GLY A 93 5.51 41.24 9.06
N LEU A 94 5.61 39.94 8.71
CA LEU A 94 5.33 39.44 7.37
C LEU A 94 3.87 39.74 7.01
N SER A 95 3.62 40.39 5.88
CA SER A 95 2.28 40.74 5.42
C SER A 95 2.09 40.34 3.96
N ILE A 96 1.19 39.37 3.72
CA ILE A 96 0.89 38.89 2.37
C ILE A 96 -0.60 39.13 2.08
N HIS A 97 -0.88 40.24 1.39
CA HIS A 97 -2.22 40.60 0.91
C HIS A 97 -2.32 40.66 -0.62
N GLN A 98 -1.20 40.47 -1.32
CA GLN A 98 -1.20 40.50 -2.79
C GLN A 98 -2.02 39.35 -3.37
N ALA A 99 -2.63 39.58 -4.53
CA ALA A 99 -3.39 38.56 -5.22
C ALA A 99 -2.48 37.45 -5.74
N GLY A 100 -2.80 36.18 -5.46
CA GLY A 100 -2.04 35.05 -6.01
C GLY A 100 -2.20 33.71 -5.27
N SER A 101 -1.32 32.78 -5.64
CA SER A 101 -1.21 31.41 -5.12
C SER A 101 0.26 30.99 -4.95
N ASN A 102 0.51 29.94 -4.16
CA ASN A 102 1.85 29.51 -3.75
C ASN A 102 2.56 30.63 -3.00
N LEU A 103 1.99 30.99 -1.84
CA LEU A 103 2.39 32.15 -1.06
C LEU A 103 2.88 31.72 0.33
N GLY A 104 3.96 32.36 0.76
CA GLY A 104 4.62 32.20 2.06
C GLY A 104 5.89 33.05 2.09
N LEU A 105 6.78 32.82 3.06
CA LEU A 105 8.13 33.40 2.99
C LEU A 105 8.83 32.96 1.69
N PHE A 106 8.68 31.70 1.33
CA PHE A 106 9.07 31.09 0.06
C PHE A 106 7.83 30.70 -0.75
N ARG A 107 7.88 30.84 -2.08
CA ARG A 107 6.83 30.27 -2.95
C ARG A 107 7.07 28.78 -3.17
N TYR A 108 8.29 28.42 -3.58
CA TYR A 108 8.72 27.06 -3.85
C TYR A 108 10.03 26.74 -3.14
N LEU A 109 10.03 25.64 -2.38
CA LEU A 109 11.23 24.96 -1.91
C LEU A 109 11.43 23.72 -2.78
N GLU A 110 12.55 23.65 -3.50
CA GLU A 110 12.90 22.47 -4.33
C GLU A 110 13.50 21.33 -3.50
N GLU A 111 13.71 20.16 -4.10
CA GLU A 111 14.12 18.92 -3.41
C GLU A 111 15.39 19.05 -2.55
N ALA A 112 16.38 19.82 -3.00
CA ALA A 112 17.63 20.04 -2.27
C ALA A 112 17.52 21.14 -1.19
N ALA A 113 16.39 21.85 -1.12
CA ALA A 113 16.21 22.95 -0.19
C ALA A 113 16.09 22.46 1.25
N VAL A 114 16.71 23.18 2.18
CA VAL A 114 16.55 22.98 3.61
C VAL A 114 16.27 24.32 4.26
N VAL A 115 15.18 24.43 5.01
CA VAL A 115 14.86 25.60 5.84
C VAL A 115 14.78 25.13 7.29
N GLU A 116 15.62 25.67 8.17
CA GLU A 116 15.64 25.18 9.55
C GLU A 116 15.84 26.25 10.64
N ASN A 117 15.29 25.96 11.82
CA ASN A 117 15.44 26.76 13.05
C ASN A 117 14.98 28.21 12.87
N LEU A 118 13.80 28.42 12.28
CA LEU A 118 13.26 29.74 11.93
C LEU A 118 11.87 29.96 12.54
N THR A 119 11.66 31.13 13.14
CA THR A 119 10.32 31.59 13.53
C THR A 119 9.84 32.66 12.55
N VAL A 120 8.63 32.50 12.01
CA VAL A 120 7.98 33.50 11.14
C VAL A 120 6.67 33.94 11.77
N GLN A 121 6.48 35.25 11.89
CA GLN A 121 5.24 35.84 12.37
C GLN A 121 4.63 36.74 11.28
N GLY A 122 3.39 36.46 10.87
CA GLY A 122 2.73 37.23 9.81
C GLY A 122 1.20 37.19 9.76
N ASP A 123 0.65 38.07 8.93
CA ASP A 123 -0.76 38.09 8.52
C ASP A 123 -0.85 37.69 7.04
N LEU A 124 -1.34 36.48 6.78
CA LEU A 124 -1.48 35.90 5.45
C LEU A 124 -2.94 35.96 5.02
N ARG A 125 -3.33 37.01 4.32
CA ARG A 125 -4.68 37.15 3.76
C ARG A 125 -4.58 37.62 2.32
N PRO A 126 -4.07 36.77 1.42
CA PRO A 126 -3.95 37.11 0.00
C PRO A 126 -5.31 37.38 -0.62
N GLU A 127 -5.31 38.10 -1.73
CA GLU A 127 -6.49 38.31 -2.59
C GLU A 127 -6.48 37.33 -3.79
N GLY A 128 -7.50 37.37 -4.65
CA GLY A 128 -7.53 36.56 -5.87
C GLY A 128 -7.82 35.07 -5.64
N SER A 129 -7.01 34.17 -6.22
CA SER A 129 -7.20 32.71 -6.14
C SER A 129 -6.96 32.16 -4.74
N ARG A 130 -5.98 32.68 -3.99
CA ARG A 130 -5.70 32.34 -2.58
C ARG A 130 -5.58 30.83 -2.36
N THR A 131 -4.87 30.14 -3.26
CA THR A 131 -4.64 28.69 -3.17
C THR A 131 -3.17 28.41 -2.84
N LYS A 132 -2.90 27.38 -2.04
CA LYS A 132 -1.54 26.95 -1.64
C LYS A 132 -0.82 28.05 -0.85
N VAL A 133 -1.22 28.24 0.40
CA VAL A 133 -0.71 29.29 1.29
C VAL A 133 -0.07 28.64 2.52
N GLY A 134 1.17 29.00 2.82
CA GLY A 134 1.87 28.54 4.01
C GLY A 134 2.67 29.63 4.69
N GLY A 135 2.84 29.55 6.01
CA GLY A 135 3.68 30.49 6.77
C GLY A 135 5.11 30.55 6.30
N ILE A 136 5.69 29.39 6.01
CA ILE A 136 7.07 29.27 5.54
C ILE A 136 7.10 29.11 4.01
N ALA A 137 6.33 28.17 3.47
CA ALA A 137 6.36 27.86 2.04
C ALA A 137 4.97 27.75 1.42
N GLY A 138 4.78 28.23 0.19
CA GLY A 138 3.60 27.87 -0.61
C GLY A 138 3.57 26.38 -0.92
N THR A 139 4.66 25.90 -1.53
CA THR A 139 4.88 24.48 -1.87
C THR A 139 6.26 24.02 -1.41
N ASN A 140 6.30 22.85 -0.78
CA ASN A 140 7.52 22.22 -0.30
C ASN A 140 7.80 20.89 -1.01
N ARG A 141 8.97 20.79 -1.65
CA ARG A 141 9.61 19.53 -2.12
C ARG A 141 10.88 19.20 -1.34
N GLY A 142 11.39 20.14 -0.56
CA GLY A 142 12.60 20.00 0.25
C GLY A 142 12.28 19.69 1.72
N THR A 143 13.17 20.10 2.61
CA THR A 143 13.03 19.88 4.06
C THR A 143 12.75 21.19 4.80
N ILE A 144 11.68 21.23 5.61
CA ILE A 144 11.42 22.28 6.60
C ILE A 144 11.55 21.65 8.00
N ARG A 145 12.48 22.15 8.81
CA ARG A 145 12.78 21.55 10.13
C ARG A 145 12.81 22.57 11.26
N ASN A 146 12.21 22.25 12.40
CA ASN A 146 12.26 23.10 13.61
C ASN A 146 11.81 24.55 13.36
N CYS A 147 10.80 24.73 12.51
CA CYS A 147 10.27 26.04 12.17
C CYS A 147 8.96 26.29 12.91
N THR A 148 8.67 27.55 13.23
CA THR A 148 7.43 27.95 13.90
C THR A 148 6.74 29.07 13.13
N PHE A 149 5.42 28.94 12.95
CA PHE A 149 4.59 30.01 12.40
C PHE A 149 3.63 30.59 13.44
N LEU A 150 3.54 31.92 13.45
CA LEU A 150 2.73 32.74 14.36
C LEU A 150 1.88 33.74 13.56
N GLY A 151 0.70 34.07 14.08
CA GLY A 151 -0.15 35.13 13.53
C GLY A 151 -1.48 34.62 13.00
N LYS A 152 -1.86 35.00 11.77
CA LYS A 152 -3.15 34.64 11.17
C LYS A 152 -2.99 34.25 9.70
N GLY A 153 -3.80 33.30 9.25
CA GLY A 153 -3.80 32.84 7.86
C GLY A 153 -5.19 32.63 7.29
N GLN A 154 -5.38 33.00 6.03
CA GLN A 154 -6.62 32.83 5.27
C GLN A 154 -6.37 32.38 3.84
N ALA A 155 -7.04 31.30 3.42
CA ALA A 155 -6.98 30.81 2.04
C ALA A 155 -8.27 30.09 1.64
N LEU A 156 -8.56 30.03 0.33
CA LEU A 156 -9.69 29.24 -0.16
C LEU A 156 -9.34 27.76 -0.24
N GLU A 157 -8.08 27.42 -0.49
CA GLU A 157 -7.64 26.03 -0.65
C GLU A 157 -6.17 25.85 -0.25
N ASN A 158 -5.84 24.72 0.37
CA ASN A 158 -4.48 24.32 0.73
C ASN A 158 -3.78 25.37 1.62
N LEU A 159 -4.28 25.54 2.83
CA LEU A 159 -3.68 26.41 3.85
C LEU A 159 -2.98 25.56 4.91
N GLY A 160 -1.70 25.86 5.16
CA GLY A 160 -0.96 25.34 6.29
C GLY A 160 -0.27 26.43 7.08
N GLY A 161 -0.03 26.21 8.38
CA GLY A 161 0.82 27.10 9.17
C GLY A 161 2.26 27.07 8.68
N ILE A 162 2.74 25.93 8.18
CA ILE A 162 4.12 25.77 7.68
C ILE A 162 4.14 25.79 6.16
N ALA A 163 3.39 24.90 5.51
CA ALA A 163 3.37 24.77 4.06
C ALA A 163 1.95 24.75 3.50
N GLY A 164 1.68 25.35 2.35
CA GLY A 164 0.40 25.14 1.67
C GLY A 164 0.26 23.69 1.20
N ILE A 165 1.26 23.21 0.46
CA ILE A 165 1.38 21.82 0.00
C ILE A 165 2.77 21.28 0.36
N ASN A 166 2.80 20.05 0.88
CA ASN A 166 3.99 19.23 1.02
C ASN A 166 3.94 18.10 -0.03
N GLU A 167 4.71 18.23 -1.11
CA GLU A 167 4.73 17.24 -2.20
C GLU A 167 5.46 15.95 -1.79
N ALA A 168 5.47 14.93 -2.66
CA ALA A 168 5.94 13.57 -2.34
C ALA A 168 7.37 13.49 -1.77
N THR A 169 8.28 14.36 -2.21
CA THR A 169 9.68 14.46 -1.72
C THR A 169 9.82 15.35 -0.48
N GLY A 170 8.79 16.13 -0.16
CA GLY A 170 8.79 17.11 0.90
C GLY A 170 8.77 16.50 2.31
N ILE A 171 9.60 17.04 3.19
CA ILE A 171 9.70 16.65 4.60
C ILE A 171 9.44 17.85 5.49
N ILE A 172 8.47 17.74 6.40
CA ILE A 172 8.23 18.70 7.48
C ILE A 172 8.47 18.00 8.83
N GLU A 173 9.44 18.48 9.59
CA GLU A 173 9.90 17.82 10.81
C GLU A 173 10.04 18.80 11.98
N GLY A 174 9.55 18.44 13.17
CA GLY A 174 9.78 19.25 14.37
C GLY A 174 9.14 20.64 14.33
N CYS A 175 8.14 20.86 13.47
CA CYS A 175 7.59 22.20 13.22
C CYS A 175 6.37 22.48 14.11
N ARG A 176 6.10 23.77 14.36
CA ARG A 176 4.99 24.21 15.21
C ARG A 176 4.12 25.27 14.53
N ASN A 177 2.80 25.12 14.60
CA ASN A 177 1.87 26.20 14.30
C ASN A 177 1.24 26.74 15.58
N GLN A 178 1.30 28.06 15.73
CA GLN A 178 0.66 28.83 16.80
C GLN A 178 -0.24 29.94 16.21
N ALA A 179 -0.50 29.89 14.90
CA ALA A 179 -1.34 30.86 14.19
C ALA A 179 -2.79 30.38 14.09
N GLU A 180 -3.72 31.34 14.07
CA GLU A 180 -5.13 31.11 13.76
C GLU A 180 -5.32 31.00 12.25
N LEU A 181 -5.80 29.85 11.78
CA LEU A 181 -5.97 29.57 10.34
C LEU A 181 -7.45 29.44 10.01
N THR A 182 -7.88 30.10 8.94
CA THR A 182 -9.26 30.02 8.44
C THR A 182 -9.25 29.74 6.94
N GLY A 183 -10.03 28.77 6.48
CA GLY A 183 -10.19 28.53 5.05
C GLY A 183 -11.33 27.60 4.69
N ASN A 184 -11.42 27.28 3.41
CA ASN A 184 -12.53 26.52 2.86
C ASN A 184 -12.17 25.05 2.62
N ARG A 185 -11.15 24.76 1.79
CA ARG A 185 -10.79 23.38 1.44
C ARG A 185 -9.36 23.03 1.84
N ARG A 186 -9.14 21.83 2.38
CA ARG A 186 -7.79 21.29 2.68
C ARG A 186 -6.99 22.24 3.57
N ILE A 187 -7.44 22.40 4.80
CA ILE A 187 -6.83 23.29 5.79
C ILE A 187 -6.20 22.46 6.90
N GLY A 188 -4.91 22.67 7.16
CA GLY A 188 -4.20 22.01 8.25
C GLY A 188 -3.40 22.98 9.09
N GLY A 189 -3.16 22.67 10.36
CA GLY A 189 -2.27 23.48 11.20
C GLY A 189 -0.83 23.50 10.67
N ILE A 190 -0.33 22.39 10.12
CA ILE A 190 1.03 22.30 9.55
C ILE A 190 1.01 22.42 8.03
N ALA A 191 0.20 21.62 7.34
CA ALA A 191 0.09 21.64 5.90
C ALA A 191 -1.37 21.58 5.41
N GLY A 192 -1.69 22.25 4.30
CA GLY A 192 -3.01 22.08 3.68
C GLY A 192 -3.16 20.68 3.07
N GLU A 193 -2.18 20.30 2.25
CA GLU A 193 -2.09 18.99 1.59
C GLU A 193 -0.72 18.34 1.82
N ASN A 194 -0.70 17.03 2.04
CA ASN A 194 0.52 16.24 2.25
C ASN A 194 0.54 14.98 1.38
N ALA A 195 1.46 14.94 0.41
CA ALA A 195 1.87 13.73 -0.29
C ALA A 195 3.22 13.18 0.22
N GLY A 196 4.00 14.00 0.94
CA GLY A 196 5.29 13.62 1.52
C GLY A 196 5.21 13.15 2.98
N THR A 197 6.17 13.58 3.80
CA THR A 197 6.26 13.22 5.22
C THR A 197 6.08 14.43 6.13
N ILE A 198 5.17 14.32 7.11
CA ILE A 198 5.08 15.22 8.26
C ILE A 198 5.36 14.41 9.52
N GLN A 199 6.33 14.83 10.32
CA GLN A 199 6.72 14.10 11.51
C GLN A 199 7.05 15.01 12.69
N ASP A 200 6.81 14.53 13.90
CA ASP A 200 7.25 15.17 15.14
C ASP A 200 6.80 16.65 15.25
N SER A 201 5.65 16.97 14.66
CA SER A 201 5.16 18.35 14.49
C SER A 201 3.89 18.59 15.31
N HIS A 202 3.62 19.87 15.62
CA HIS A 202 2.61 20.22 16.61
C HIS A 202 1.77 21.44 16.22
N ASN A 203 0.47 21.37 16.44
CA ASN A 203 -0.45 22.50 16.27
C ASN A 203 -1.05 22.94 17.61
N GLU A 204 -0.86 24.21 17.97
CA GLU A 204 -1.53 24.90 19.08
C GLU A 204 -2.56 25.92 18.58
N GLY A 205 -2.48 26.30 17.30
CA GLY A 205 -3.34 27.30 16.70
C GLY A 205 -4.76 26.78 16.43
N GLU A 206 -5.74 27.67 16.53
CA GLU A 206 -7.12 27.36 16.17
C GLU A 206 -7.27 27.23 14.65
N ILE A 207 -7.93 26.16 14.20
CA ILE A 207 -8.16 25.86 12.79
C ILE A 207 -9.66 25.91 12.52
N ASN A 208 -10.13 26.90 11.75
CA ASN A 208 -11.55 27.11 11.46
C ASN A 208 -12.47 27.20 12.72
N ALA A 209 -11.95 27.58 13.89
CA ALA A 209 -12.75 27.65 15.12
C ALA A 209 -13.53 28.97 15.29
N ALA A 210 -13.13 30.03 14.61
CA ALA A 210 -13.70 31.38 14.78
C ALA A 210 -14.72 31.77 13.68
N SER A 211 -14.90 30.96 12.63
CA SER A 211 -15.81 31.29 11.52
C SER A 211 -16.25 30.08 10.71
N GLU A 212 -17.37 30.21 10.00
CA GLU A 212 -17.92 29.23 9.04
C GLU A 212 -17.15 29.18 7.70
N GLY A 213 -15.92 29.70 7.65
CA GLY A 213 -15.07 29.80 6.45
C GLY A 213 -15.06 31.18 5.78
N ILE A 214 -14.44 31.28 4.62
CA ILE A 214 -14.19 32.54 3.89
C ILE A 214 -15.19 32.72 2.77
N ASP A 215 -15.91 33.84 2.75
CA ASP A 215 -16.78 34.20 1.61
C ASP A 215 -15.97 34.36 0.33
N GLU A 216 -16.33 33.58 -0.70
CA GLU A 216 -15.77 33.75 -2.04
C GLU A 216 -16.26 35.09 -2.60
N ASP A 217 -15.33 35.98 -2.98
CA ASP A 217 -15.62 37.28 -3.57
C ASP A 217 -16.54 37.12 -4.79
N SER A 218 -17.83 37.35 -4.60
CA SER A 218 -18.85 37.17 -5.62
C SER A 218 -18.78 38.28 -6.67
N LYS A 219 -17.81 38.19 -7.60
CA LYS A 219 -17.85 38.96 -8.85
C LYS A 219 -18.69 38.29 -9.95
N GLU A 220 -19.25 37.10 -9.71
CA GLU A 220 -20.11 36.39 -10.68
C GLU A 220 -21.57 36.17 -10.24
N LYS A 221 -22.06 36.82 -9.17
CA LYS A 221 -23.48 36.67 -8.76
C LYS A 221 -24.51 37.36 -9.66
N ASN A 222 -24.17 37.80 -10.87
CA ASN A 222 -25.11 38.49 -11.79
C ASN A 222 -25.13 37.96 -13.24
N ASN A 223 -24.75 36.71 -13.49
CA ASN A 223 -25.15 36.03 -14.73
C ASN A 223 -25.94 34.77 -14.41
N ILE A 224 -27.26 34.93 -14.30
CA ILE A 224 -28.20 33.81 -14.41
C ILE A 224 -28.18 33.37 -15.87
N SER A 225 -27.24 32.51 -16.25
CA SER A 225 -27.43 31.60 -17.38
C SER A 225 -27.93 30.28 -16.82
N VAL A 226 -29.25 30.05 -16.93
CA VAL A 226 -29.85 28.76 -16.59
C VAL A 226 -29.44 27.76 -17.67
N ASP A 227 -28.34 27.05 -17.43
CA ASP A 227 -27.97 25.88 -18.22
C ASP A 227 -28.51 24.61 -17.55
N ARG A 228 -29.01 23.67 -18.36
CA ARG A 228 -29.61 22.43 -17.88
C ARG A 228 -28.59 21.55 -17.14
N GLN A 229 -27.31 21.70 -17.46
CA GLN A 229 -26.18 21.05 -16.80
C GLN A 229 -25.91 21.63 -15.40
N SER A 230 -26.16 22.92 -15.18
CA SER A 230 -26.02 23.57 -13.86
C SER A 230 -27.06 23.14 -12.82
N ILE A 231 -28.13 22.46 -13.24
CA ILE A 231 -29.17 21.92 -12.34
C ILE A 231 -28.83 20.48 -11.91
N GLU A 232 -28.14 19.69 -12.75
CA GLU A 232 -27.63 18.37 -12.37
C GLU A 232 -26.42 18.46 -11.43
N THR A 233 -25.66 19.55 -11.47
CA THR A 233 -24.57 19.88 -10.51
C THR A 233 -25.06 20.66 -9.28
N THR A 234 -26.35 20.60 -8.93
CA THR A 234 -26.84 21.10 -7.63
C THR A 234 -26.56 20.07 -6.52
N VAL A 235 -25.40 19.40 -6.57
CA VAL A 235 -24.81 18.80 -5.38
C VAL A 235 -24.31 19.99 -4.58
N VAL A 236 -24.76 20.12 -3.34
CA VAL A 236 -24.26 21.15 -2.43
C VAL A 236 -22.78 20.84 -2.20
N ILE A 237 -21.88 21.44 -2.99
CA ILE A 237 -20.45 21.44 -2.68
C ILE A 237 -20.34 22.24 -1.39
N GLU A 238 -20.16 21.54 -0.28
CA GLU A 238 -20.01 22.16 1.01
C GLU A 238 -18.76 23.05 0.97
N LYS A 239 -18.96 24.29 1.40
CA LYS A 239 -17.95 25.34 1.30
C LYS A 239 -16.70 24.99 2.12
N VAL A 240 -16.89 24.32 3.26
CA VAL A 240 -15.81 23.93 4.16
C VAL A 240 -15.65 22.40 4.13
N ASN A 241 -14.49 21.91 3.71
CA ASN A 241 -14.18 20.49 3.70
C ASN A 241 -12.68 20.18 3.92
N ASP A 242 -12.43 18.95 4.39
CA ASP A 242 -11.09 18.40 4.60
C ASP A 242 -10.23 19.29 5.52
N ILE A 243 -10.66 19.43 6.77
CA ILE A 243 -10.01 20.27 7.78
C ILE A 243 -9.35 19.39 8.84
N GLY A 244 -8.06 19.59 9.09
CA GLY A 244 -7.31 18.87 10.11
C GLY A 244 -6.52 19.77 11.06
N GLY A 245 -6.26 19.32 12.27
CA GLY A 245 -5.34 20.02 13.17
C GLY A 245 -3.89 20.03 12.69
N ILE A 246 -3.46 19.00 11.95
CA ILE A 246 -2.12 18.92 11.35
C ILE A 246 -2.18 19.08 9.83
N VAL A 247 -3.09 18.34 9.17
CA VAL A 247 -3.18 18.32 7.71
C VAL A 247 -4.62 18.31 7.22
N GLY A 248 -4.95 19.04 6.17
CA GLY A 248 -6.28 18.97 5.56
C GLY A 248 -6.50 17.64 4.83
N LEU A 249 -5.68 17.37 3.81
CA LEU A 249 -5.67 16.14 3.02
C LEU A 249 -4.29 15.47 3.08
N SER A 250 -4.22 14.18 3.37
CA SER A 250 -2.95 13.44 3.35
C SER A 250 -3.02 12.11 2.61
N SER A 251 -2.25 12.02 1.53
CA SER A 251 -1.90 10.78 0.82
C SER A 251 -0.53 10.23 1.23
N GLY A 252 0.29 11.04 1.90
CA GLY A 252 1.59 10.65 2.43
C GLY A 252 1.57 10.15 3.88
N MET A 253 2.70 10.30 4.58
CA MET A 253 2.88 9.86 5.97
C MET A 253 2.77 11.04 6.94
N VAL A 254 1.93 10.90 7.97
CA VAL A 254 1.92 11.77 9.15
C VAL A 254 2.15 10.92 10.39
N ARG A 255 3.23 11.20 11.13
CA ARG A 255 3.57 10.41 12.33
C ARG A 255 4.00 11.24 13.52
N GLN A 256 3.70 10.78 14.73
CA GLN A 256 4.18 11.40 15.97
C GLN A 256 3.85 12.90 16.05
N CYS A 257 2.71 13.29 15.47
CA CYS A 257 2.25 14.67 15.46
C CYS A 257 1.15 14.86 16.50
N SER A 258 1.00 16.09 16.99
CA SER A 258 -0.01 16.38 18.01
C SER A 258 -0.75 17.69 17.79
N ASN A 259 -2.04 17.68 18.10
CA ASN A 259 -2.92 18.85 18.02
C ASN A 259 -3.50 19.20 19.40
N GLU A 260 -3.36 20.46 19.80
CA GLU A 260 -3.98 21.05 21.00
C GLU A 260 -5.00 22.14 20.64
N GLY A 261 -4.92 22.70 19.43
CA GLY A 261 -5.86 23.71 18.95
C GLY A 261 -7.25 23.15 18.63
N VAL A 262 -8.28 23.97 18.80
CA VAL A 262 -9.65 23.62 18.40
C VAL A 262 -9.73 23.53 16.86
N VAL A 263 -10.40 22.50 16.37
CA VAL A 263 -10.56 22.24 14.92
C VAL A 263 -12.03 22.24 14.52
N GLY A 264 -12.36 23.11 13.56
CA GLY A 264 -13.70 23.25 12.99
C GLY A 264 -14.66 24.09 13.83
N TYR A 265 -15.88 24.22 13.32
CA TYR A 265 -16.93 25.08 13.86
C TYR A 265 -18.25 24.31 13.93
N GLU A 266 -19.09 24.61 14.91
CA GLU A 266 -20.38 23.93 15.05
C GLU A 266 -21.25 24.08 13.79
N HIS A 267 -21.92 22.99 13.41
CA HIS A 267 -22.87 22.93 12.29
C HIS A 267 -22.29 23.22 10.90
N THR A 268 -20.96 23.34 10.76
CA THR A 268 -20.28 23.65 9.50
C THR A 268 -19.11 22.71 9.26
N GLY A 269 -18.88 22.32 8.00
CA GLY A 269 -17.69 21.58 7.62
C GLY A 269 -17.89 20.06 7.50
N TYR A 270 -17.29 19.49 6.46
CA TYR A 270 -17.29 18.06 6.16
C TYR A 270 -15.86 17.53 6.27
N ASN A 271 -15.67 16.26 6.66
CA ASN A 271 -14.34 15.64 6.82
C ASN A 271 -13.45 16.45 7.75
N ILE A 272 -13.87 16.58 9.01
CA ILE A 272 -13.17 17.38 10.03
C ILE A 272 -12.46 16.43 10.99
N GLY A 273 -11.14 16.52 11.08
CA GLY A 273 -10.33 15.67 11.95
C GLY A 273 -9.44 16.45 12.91
N GLY A 274 -9.20 15.92 14.11
CA GLY A 274 -8.23 16.53 15.02
C GLY A 274 -6.78 16.50 14.51
N ILE A 275 -6.43 15.56 13.63
CA ILE A 275 -5.12 15.48 12.97
C ILE A 275 -5.25 15.69 11.46
N ALA A 276 -6.09 14.90 10.79
CA ALA A 276 -6.27 14.92 9.34
C ALA A 276 -7.74 15.12 8.96
N GLY A 277 -8.07 16.02 8.03
CA GLY A 277 -9.43 16.08 7.50
C GLY A 277 -9.80 14.81 6.74
N ARG A 278 -9.05 14.55 5.66
CA ARG A 278 -9.13 13.34 4.85
C ARG A 278 -7.78 12.64 4.81
N GLN A 279 -7.80 11.32 5.00
CA GLN A 279 -6.61 10.49 5.03
C GLN A 279 -6.71 9.32 4.05
N LYS A 280 -5.67 9.16 3.24
CA LYS A 280 -5.46 8.02 2.32
C LYS A 280 -4.11 7.31 2.55
N GLY A 281 -3.12 8.03 3.07
CA GLY A 281 -1.79 7.47 3.37
C GLY A 281 -1.70 6.79 4.74
N ILE A 282 -0.66 7.13 5.52
CA ILE A 282 -0.42 6.59 6.87
C ILE A 282 -0.57 7.68 7.96
N LEU A 283 -1.42 7.46 8.96
CA LEU A 283 -1.41 8.21 10.24
C LEU A 283 -0.90 7.28 11.34
N ALA A 284 0.19 7.64 12.00
CA ALA A 284 0.78 6.78 13.02
C ALA A 284 1.18 7.54 14.28
N LEU A 285 0.76 7.05 15.45
CA LEU A 285 1.20 7.56 16.75
C LEU A 285 0.94 9.06 16.94
N CYS A 286 -0.20 9.54 16.45
CA CYS A 286 -0.58 10.95 16.57
C CYS A 286 -1.57 11.16 17.73
N ASP A 287 -1.51 12.34 18.35
CA ASP A 287 -2.30 12.68 19.53
C ASP A 287 -3.16 13.94 19.30
N ASN A 288 -4.47 13.83 19.47
CA ASN A 288 -5.37 14.98 19.50
C ASN A 288 -5.85 15.28 20.92
N ARG A 289 -5.72 16.52 21.37
CA ARG A 289 -6.25 17.06 22.63
C ARG A 289 -7.24 18.21 22.41
N GLY A 290 -7.23 18.82 21.23
CA GLY A 290 -8.15 19.90 20.87
C GLY A 290 -9.56 19.37 20.59
N ALA A 291 -10.58 20.16 20.90
CA ALA A 291 -11.96 19.83 20.55
C ALA A 291 -12.15 19.86 19.02
N VAL A 292 -12.98 18.95 18.49
CA VAL A 292 -13.26 18.83 17.06
C VAL A 292 -14.76 19.01 16.81
N MET A 293 -15.11 19.94 15.95
CA MET A 293 -16.50 20.31 15.67
C MET A 293 -16.77 20.33 14.18
N GLY A 294 -17.90 19.80 13.75
CA GLY A 294 -18.28 19.87 12.34
C GLY A 294 -19.74 19.53 12.05
N ARG A 295 -20.10 19.53 10.77
CA ARG A 295 -21.44 19.13 10.32
C ARG A 295 -21.52 17.65 9.99
N LYS A 296 -20.51 17.11 9.29
CA LYS A 296 -20.52 15.71 8.82
C LYS A 296 -19.13 15.10 8.77
N ASP A 297 -19.06 13.80 9.07
CA ASP A 297 -17.83 13.00 9.01
C ASP A 297 -16.72 13.62 9.87
N VAL A 298 -17.00 13.71 11.17
CA VAL A 298 -16.10 14.34 12.15
C VAL A 298 -15.37 13.25 12.94
N GLY A 299 -14.06 13.36 13.11
CA GLY A 299 -13.32 12.44 13.96
C GLY A 299 -12.18 13.06 14.77
N GLY A 300 -11.83 12.42 15.88
CA GLY A 300 -10.77 12.91 16.77
C GLY A 300 -9.38 12.88 16.13
N ILE A 301 -9.13 11.94 15.21
CA ILE A 301 -7.88 11.84 14.46
C ILE A 301 -8.11 12.17 12.99
N ALA A 302 -9.03 11.47 12.34
CA ALA A 302 -9.36 11.67 10.93
C ALA A 302 -10.87 11.97 10.75
N GLY A 303 -11.23 12.93 9.90
CA GLY A 303 -12.63 13.07 9.49
C GLY A 303 -13.07 11.87 8.65
N GLN A 304 -12.35 11.63 7.57
CA GLN A 304 -12.53 10.49 6.67
C GLN A 304 -11.24 9.71 6.47
N LEU A 305 -11.35 8.38 6.54
CA LEU A 305 -10.33 7.44 6.05
C LEU A 305 -10.81 6.85 4.73
N GLU A 306 -10.13 7.20 3.65
CA GLU A 306 -10.36 6.59 2.35
C GLU A 306 -9.54 5.31 2.23
N PRO A 307 -10.13 4.22 1.73
CA PRO A 307 -9.39 3.01 1.43
C PRO A 307 -8.30 3.29 0.42
N PHE A 308 -7.13 2.73 0.68
CA PHE A 308 -6.07 2.69 -0.28
C PHE A 308 -6.40 1.63 -1.35
N LEU A 309 -6.51 2.06 -2.60
CA LEU A 309 -6.91 1.22 -3.72
C LEU A 309 -5.68 0.85 -4.55
N THR A 310 -5.52 -0.44 -4.81
CA THR A 310 -4.36 -0.98 -5.54
C THR A 310 -4.82 -1.91 -6.67
N ILE A 311 -4.19 -1.78 -7.83
CA ILE A 311 -4.27 -2.73 -8.92
C ILE A 311 -2.91 -3.42 -9.06
N GLU A 312 -2.88 -4.74 -8.87
CA GLU A 312 -1.70 -5.56 -9.13
C GLU A 312 -1.87 -6.29 -10.46
N TYR A 313 -0.98 -5.98 -11.40
CA TYR A 313 -0.86 -6.69 -12.67
C TYR A 313 0.11 -7.86 -12.53
N GLY A 314 -0.40 -9.07 -12.76
CA GLY A 314 0.43 -10.27 -12.85
C GLY A 314 0.70 -10.69 -14.29
N GLN A 315 1.53 -11.72 -14.45
CA GLN A 315 1.81 -12.31 -15.77
C GLN A 315 0.52 -12.80 -16.43
N ASP A 316 0.23 -12.32 -17.64
CA ASP A 316 -1.01 -12.65 -18.32
C ASP A 316 -0.85 -13.76 -19.38
N THR A 317 -1.96 -14.05 -20.05
CA THR A 317 -2.02 -15.07 -21.10
C THR A 317 -1.06 -14.78 -22.24
N PHE A 318 -0.87 -13.51 -22.62
CA PHE A 318 0.01 -13.13 -23.72
C PHE A 318 1.47 -13.29 -23.33
N ASP A 319 1.84 -12.93 -22.10
CA ASP A 319 3.20 -13.15 -21.59
C ASP A 319 3.55 -14.65 -21.59
N LYS A 320 2.65 -15.49 -21.05
CA LYS A 320 2.84 -16.94 -21.04
C LYS A 320 2.90 -17.54 -22.45
N ILE A 321 2.11 -17.03 -23.39
CA ILE A 321 2.18 -17.44 -24.80
C ILE A 321 3.52 -17.04 -25.40
N ASN A 322 4.01 -15.82 -25.14
CA ASN A 322 5.30 -15.36 -25.64
C ASN A 322 6.44 -16.25 -25.12
N ASP A 323 6.47 -16.53 -23.82
CA ASP A 323 7.44 -17.46 -23.22
C ASP A 323 7.39 -18.85 -23.89
N GLN A 324 6.18 -19.34 -24.20
CA GLN A 324 6.00 -20.64 -24.83
C GLN A 324 6.40 -20.64 -26.32
N VAL A 325 6.19 -19.53 -27.02
CA VAL A 325 6.66 -19.34 -28.42
C VAL A 325 8.18 -19.33 -28.47
N ASP A 326 8.85 -18.66 -27.53
CA ASP A 326 10.31 -18.65 -27.45
C ASP A 326 10.87 -20.06 -27.23
N GLN A 327 10.25 -20.83 -26.32
CA GLN A 327 10.63 -22.22 -26.09
C GLN A 327 10.39 -23.12 -27.33
N ILE A 328 9.33 -22.88 -28.10
CA ILE A 328 9.10 -23.57 -29.38
C ILE A 328 10.19 -23.20 -30.40
N GLY A 329 10.61 -21.93 -30.41
CA GLY A 329 11.75 -21.46 -31.20
C GLY A 329 13.01 -22.25 -30.89
N ASP A 330 13.38 -22.37 -29.60
CA ASP A 330 14.54 -23.13 -29.14
C ASP A 330 14.46 -24.62 -29.53
N THR A 331 13.30 -25.26 -29.35
CA THR A 331 13.10 -26.67 -29.75
C THR A 331 13.21 -26.83 -31.27
N THR A 332 12.71 -25.87 -32.05
CA THR A 332 12.80 -25.88 -33.52
C THR A 332 14.24 -25.74 -34.00
N ASP A 333 15.03 -24.90 -33.34
CA ASP A 333 16.46 -24.77 -33.61
C ASP A 333 17.22 -26.05 -33.25
N ALA A 334 16.88 -26.70 -32.13
CA ALA A 334 17.46 -27.99 -31.74
C ALA A 334 17.16 -29.10 -32.77
N ILE A 335 15.91 -29.21 -33.25
CA ILE A 335 15.52 -30.13 -34.32
C ILE A 335 16.35 -29.86 -35.59
N THR A 336 16.49 -28.58 -35.95
CA THR A 336 17.24 -28.17 -37.14
C THR A 336 18.72 -28.53 -37.02
N GLN A 337 19.32 -28.36 -35.84
CA GLN A 337 20.70 -28.71 -35.57
C GLN A 337 20.91 -30.23 -35.62
N GLU A 338 20.01 -31.03 -35.04
CA GLU A 338 20.09 -32.49 -35.06
C GLU A 338 19.91 -33.07 -36.46
N LEU A 339 19.02 -32.48 -37.27
CA LEU A 339 18.88 -32.84 -38.68
C LEU A 339 20.18 -32.60 -39.45
N ARG A 340 20.83 -31.45 -39.22
CA ARG A 340 22.10 -31.13 -39.87
C ARG A 340 23.21 -32.08 -39.44
N SER A 341 23.39 -32.33 -38.15
CA SER A 341 24.44 -33.24 -37.66
C SER A 341 24.25 -34.67 -38.19
N THR A 342 23.01 -35.19 -38.16
CA THR A 342 22.70 -36.53 -38.69
C THR A 342 22.94 -36.60 -40.18
N THR A 343 22.57 -35.55 -40.93
CA THR A 343 22.79 -35.49 -42.39
C THR A 343 24.28 -35.43 -42.71
N ASP A 344 25.05 -34.58 -42.03
CA ASP A 344 26.49 -34.44 -42.25
C ASP A 344 27.22 -35.74 -41.91
N ALA A 345 26.85 -36.41 -40.81
CA ALA A 345 27.39 -37.72 -40.46
C ALA A 345 27.05 -38.78 -41.51
N SER A 346 25.80 -38.78 -42.00
CA SER A 346 25.35 -39.72 -43.04
C SER A 346 26.09 -39.50 -44.36
N ILE A 347 26.31 -38.24 -44.76
CA ILE A 347 27.11 -37.91 -45.95
C ILE A 347 28.55 -38.43 -45.77
N GLY A 348 29.18 -38.16 -44.62
CA GLY A 348 30.54 -38.64 -44.35
C GLY A 348 30.66 -40.17 -44.36
N ASN A 349 29.66 -40.89 -43.87
CA ASN A 349 29.60 -42.34 -43.95
C ASN A 349 29.41 -42.84 -45.39
N LEU A 350 28.54 -42.19 -46.18
CA LEU A 350 28.34 -42.54 -47.59
C LEU A 350 29.59 -42.29 -48.44
N ASP A 351 30.34 -41.22 -48.14
CA ASP A 351 31.62 -40.95 -48.80
C ASP A 351 32.65 -42.05 -48.50
N ARG A 352 32.73 -42.53 -47.25
CA ARG A 352 33.61 -43.66 -46.87
C ARG A 352 33.18 -44.98 -47.53
N VAL A 353 31.88 -45.25 -47.59
CA VAL A 353 31.33 -46.40 -48.32
C VAL A 353 31.71 -46.35 -49.80
N ASP A 354 31.61 -45.18 -50.46
CA ASP A 354 32.03 -45.02 -51.86
C ASP A 354 33.55 -45.22 -52.04
N GLU A 355 34.36 -44.81 -51.07
CA GLU A 355 35.81 -45.05 -51.08
C GLU A 355 36.16 -46.54 -50.94
N LEU A 356 35.58 -47.25 -49.96
CA LEU A 356 35.76 -48.70 -49.79
C LEU A 356 35.31 -49.49 -51.02
N LEU A 357 34.20 -49.09 -51.65
CA LEU A 357 33.72 -49.71 -52.90
C LEU A 357 34.70 -49.49 -54.07
N LYS A 358 35.43 -48.37 -54.11
CA LYS A 358 36.51 -48.16 -55.07
C LYS A 358 37.71 -49.05 -54.75
N GLU A 359 38.12 -49.15 -53.48
CA GLU A 359 39.23 -50.01 -53.07
C GLU A 359 38.99 -51.48 -53.41
N ILE A 360 37.80 -52.01 -53.10
CA ILE A 360 37.39 -53.38 -53.47
C ILE A 360 37.52 -53.60 -54.98
N ARG A 361 37.07 -52.62 -55.78
CA ARG A 361 37.16 -52.68 -57.24
C ARG A 361 38.60 -52.64 -57.73
N ASP A 362 39.45 -51.84 -57.10
CA ASP A 362 40.86 -51.66 -57.49
C ASP A 362 41.71 -52.86 -57.10
N ILE A 363 41.49 -53.49 -55.94
CA ILE A 363 42.11 -54.77 -55.53
C ILE A 363 41.81 -55.84 -56.57
N THR A 364 40.53 -55.97 -56.94
CA THR A 364 40.07 -56.95 -57.92
C THR A 364 40.76 -56.76 -59.28
N ARG A 365 40.87 -55.51 -59.75
CA ARG A 365 41.55 -55.17 -61.01
C ARG A 365 43.05 -55.42 -60.95
N SER A 366 43.72 -54.98 -59.88
CA SER A 366 45.16 -55.13 -59.71
C SER A 366 45.59 -56.60 -59.69
N LYS A 367 44.88 -57.44 -58.92
CA LYS A 367 45.18 -58.87 -58.83
C LYS A 367 44.90 -59.59 -60.15
N LYS A 368 43.89 -59.15 -60.92
CA LYS A 368 43.65 -59.64 -62.30
C LYS A 368 44.84 -59.33 -63.23
N ASP A 369 45.36 -58.11 -63.20
CA ASP A 369 46.52 -57.72 -64.01
C ASP A 369 47.79 -58.50 -63.63
N VAL A 370 48.03 -58.72 -62.33
CA VAL A 370 49.16 -59.52 -61.83
C VAL A 370 49.06 -60.97 -62.31
N ARG A 371 47.88 -61.59 -62.20
CA ARG A 371 47.66 -62.97 -62.69
C ARG A 371 47.85 -63.10 -64.20
N ARG A 372 47.44 -62.09 -64.98
CA ARG A 372 47.69 -62.08 -66.43
C ARG A 372 49.19 -62.09 -66.72
N ILE A 373 49.97 -61.25 -66.05
CA ILE A 373 51.43 -61.17 -66.26
C ILE A 373 52.11 -62.49 -65.89
N LYS A 374 51.80 -63.06 -64.71
CA LYS A 374 52.39 -64.33 -64.28
C LYS A 374 52.04 -65.49 -65.22
N ARG A 375 50.80 -65.51 -65.76
CA ARG A 375 50.36 -66.50 -66.75
C ARG A 375 51.15 -66.41 -68.06
N GLU A 376 51.34 -65.20 -68.57
CA GLU A 376 52.11 -64.95 -69.80
C GLU A 376 53.58 -65.39 -69.61
N GLU A 377 54.18 -65.08 -68.45
CA GLU A 377 55.54 -65.50 -68.11
C GLU A 377 55.68 -67.03 -68.00
N TYR A 378 54.72 -67.68 -67.31
CA TYR A 378 54.67 -69.13 -67.22
C TYR A 378 54.52 -69.80 -68.59
N ASP A 379 53.59 -69.31 -69.42
CA ASP A 379 53.35 -69.82 -70.78
C ASP A 379 54.60 -69.75 -71.66
N GLU A 380 55.34 -68.64 -71.58
CA GLU A 380 56.59 -68.47 -72.34
C GLU A 380 57.65 -69.48 -71.88
N GLU A 381 57.87 -69.60 -70.58
CA GLU A 381 58.94 -70.45 -70.03
C GLU A 381 58.62 -71.94 -70.13
N ALA A 382 57.37 -72.32 -69.87
CA ALA A 382 56.85 -73.67 -70.07
C ALA A 382 56.92 -74.08 -71.54
N GLY A 383 56.60 -73.16 -72.45
CA GLY A 383 56.79 -73.36 -73.89
C GLY A 383 58.24 -73.65 -74.27
N LYS A 384 59.21 -72.89 -73.72
CA LYS A 384 60.65 -73.13 -73.95
C LYS A 384 61.10 -74.51 -73.47
N GLN A 385 60.65 -74.94 -72.29
CA GLN A 385 61.00 -76.27 -71.77
C GLN A 385 60.42 -77.39 -72.65
N LEU A 386 59.17 -77.27 -73.08
CA LEU A 386 58.56 -78.22 -74.02
C LEU A 386 59.26 -78.24 -75.38
N ASP A 387 59.71 -77.09 -75.90
CA ASP A 387 60.49 -76.99 -77.13
C ASP A 387 61.87 -77.65 -76.98
N GLN A 388 62.54 -77.48 -75.84
CA GLN A 388 63.80 -78.15 -75.54
C GLN A 388 63.64 -79.66 -75.46
N ILE A 389 62.59 -80.14 -74.77
CA ILE A 389 62.24 -81.56 -74.70
C ILE A 389 62.03 -82.14 -76.10
N ASP A 390 61.28 -81.46 -76.97
CA ASP A 390 61.07 -81.86 -78.36
C ASP A 390 62.35 -81.88 -79.20
N GLU A 391 63.21 -80.85 -79.07
CA GLU A 391 64.47 -80.76 -79.80
C GLU A 391 65.44 -81.90 -79.41
N ILE A 392 65.53 -82.19 -78.11
CA ILE A 392 66.33 -83.31 -77.59
C ILE A 392 65.77 -84.64 -78.12
N LEU A 393 64.45 -84.85 -78.07
CA LEU A 393 63.80 -86.06 -78.59
C LEU A 393 63.96 -86.24 -80.10
N ALA A 394 64.02 -85.15 -80.88
CA ALA A 394 64.17 -85.19 -82.34
C ALA A 394 65.62 -85.45 -82.78
N ASN A 395 66.60 -85.00 -81.99
CA ASN A 395 68.02 -85.18 -82.26
C ASN A 395 68.55 -86.55 -81.79
N MET A 396 67.84 -87.21 -80.88
CA MET A 396 68.14 -88.57 -80.44
C MET A 396 67.92 -89.55 -81.62
N GLU A 397 69.01 -90.12 -82.18
CA GLU A 397 68.91 -91.18 -83.20
C GLU A 397 68.54 -92.49 -82.49
N ILE A 398 67.24 -92.78 -82.41
CA ILE A 398 66.66 -93.85 -81.58
C ILE A 398 67.08 -95.25 -82.09
N ASP A 399 68.11 -95.82 -81.48
CA ASP A 399 68.28 -97.27 -81.30
C ASP A 399 68.40 -97.54 -79.79
N LEU A 400 67.29 -97.32 -79.07
CA LEU A 400 67.20 -97.31 -77.60
C LEU A 400 67.46 -98.70 -76.96
N GLY A 401 67.70 -99.75 -77.75
CA GLY A 401 68.10 -101.10 -77.30
C GLY A 401 67.10 -101.86 -76.41
N SER A 402 66.02 -101.21 -75.97
CA SER A 402 65.05 -101.66 -74.97
C SER A 402 63.63 -101.30 -75.39
N ARG A 403 62.75 -102.30 -75.47
CA ARG A 403 61.33 -102.11 -75.79
C ARG A 403 60.60 -101.24 -74.75
N SER A 404 61.07 -101.26 -73.50
CA SER A 404 60.54 -100.43 -72.40
C SER A 404 60.81 -98.94 -72.65
N ALA A 405 62.03 -98.61 -73.08
CA ALA A 405 62.48 -97.25 -73.36
C ALA A 405 61.83 -96.66 -74.63
N GLU A 406 61.62 -97.46 -75.69
CA GLU A 406 60.87 -97.01 -76.89
C GLU A 406 59.39 -96.71 -76.58
N GLU A 407 58.74 -97.55 -75.77
CA GLU A 407 57.36 -97.33 -75.35
C GLU A 407 57.25 -96.08 -74.44
N ALA A 408 58.25 -95.82 -73.59
CA ALA A 408 58.34 -94.61 -72.76
C ALA A 408 58.55 -93.34 -73.60
N ALA A 409 59.46 -93.35 -74.59
CA ALA A 409 59.68 -92.23 -75.49
C ALA A 409 58.41 -91.84 -76.28
N GLY A 410 57.63 -92.83 -76.72
CA GLY A 410 56.34 -92.61 -77.37
C GLY A 410 55.29 -91.98 -76.45
N ARG A 411 55.31 -92.30 -75.15
CA ARG A 411 54.45 -91.68 -74.14
C ARG A 411 54.90 -90.27 -73.79
N VAL A 412 56.21 -90.01 -73.67
CA VAL A 412 56.77 -88.67 -73.50
C VAL A 412 56.31 -87.75 -74.65
N GLN A 413 56.43 -88.18 -75.91
CA GLN A 413 55.94 -87.38 -77.05
C GLN A 413 54.43 -87.13 -77.01
N ALA A 414 53.64 -88.13 -76.60
CA ALA A 414 52.19 -87.97 -76.46
C ALA A 414 51.83 -86.97 -75.34
N ASN A 415 52.53 -87.03 -74.21
CA ASN A 415 52.32 -86.13 -73.08
C ASN A 415 52.86 -84.72 -73.34
N VAL A 416 53.96 -84.55 -74.07
CA VAL A 416 54.45 -83.24 -74.54
C VAL A 416 53.41 -82.57 -75.46
N LYS A 417 52.83 -83.35 -76.39
CA LYS A 417 51.76 -82.86 -77.25
C LYS A 417 50.52 -82.44 -76.44
N ARG A 418 50.10 -83.26 -75.47
CA ARG A 418 48.97 -82.96 -74.60
C ARG A 418 49.24 -81.73 -73.71
N ALA A 419 50.44 -81.60 -73.18
CA ALA A 419 50.87 -80.44 -72.41
C ALA A 419 50.79 -79.15 -73.24
N ARG A 420 51.20 -79.16 -74.52
CA ARG A 420 51.00 -78.01 -75.42
C ARG A 420 49.54 -77.68 -75.71
N GLU A 421 48.67 -78.69 -75.86
CA GLU A 421 47.24 -78.47 -76.03
C GLU A 421 46.64 -77.77 -74.80
N LEU A 422 47.02 -78.21 -73.60
CA LEU A 422 46.62 -77.61 -72.33
C LEU A 422 47.22 -76.20 -72.15
N LEU A 423 48.49 -76.00 -72.48
CA LEU A 423 49.15 -74.69 -72.46
C LEU A 423 48.45 -73.70 -73.39
N ASN A 424 48.10 -74.11 -74.61
CA ASN A 424 47.34 -73.29 -75.55
C ASN A 424 45.92 -72.97 -75.05
N SER A 425 45.30 -73.87 -74.27
CA SER A 425 44.00 -73.58 -73.64
C SER A 425 44.11 -72.50 -72.55
N LEU A 426 45.27 -72.32 -71.92
CA LEU A 426 45.54 -71.22 -70.99
C LEU A 426 45.75 -69.87 -71.71
N LYS A 427 46.18 -69.87 -72.98
CA LYS A 427 46.42 -68.66 -73.78
C LYS A 427 45.15 -68.03 -74.38
N ASN A 428 44.11 -68.84 -74.62
CA ASN A 428 42.91 -68.34 -75.27
C ASN A 428 42.08 -67.48 -74.30
N ASP A 429 42.29 -66.16 -74.36
CA ASP A 429 41.43 -65.15 -73.73
C ASP A 429 39.97 -65.20 -74.22
N ASP A 430 39.70 -65.89 -75.34
CA ASP A 430 38.37 -65.96 -75.98
C ASP A 430 37.34 -66.85 -75.25
N PHE A 431 37.72 -67.59 -74.20
CA PHE A 431 36.78 -68.46 -73.48
C PHE A 431 36.12 -67.83 -72.23
N ILE A 432 36.48 -66.59 -71.88
CA ILE A 432 35.92 -65.91 -70.69
C ILE A 432 35.38 -64.53 -71.10
N TYR A 433 34.23 -64.55 -71.77
CA TYR A 433 33.35 -63.39 -71.87
C TYR A 433 31.94 -63.82 -71.49
N ASP A 434 31.72 -64.01 -70.20
CA ASP A 434 30.40 -63.78 -69.61
C ASP A 434 30.60 -62.81 -68.44
N GLU A 435 29.94 -61.66 -68.48
CA GLU A 435 30.03 -60.64 -67.40
C GLU A 435 29.49 -61.18 -66.06
N ASP A 436 28.84 -62.34 -66.07
CA ASP A 436 28.29 -63.04 -64.90
C ASP A 436 29.17 -64.20 -64.39
N MET A 437 30.28 -64.54 -65.06
CA MET A 437 31.18 -65.60 -64.57
C MET A 437 32.00 -65.06 -63.40
N GLY A 438 31.78 -65.61 -62.20
CA GLY A 438 32.48 -65.17 -61.00
C GLY A 438 33.98 -65.44 -61.10
N ILE A 439 34.80 -64.62 -60.42
CA ILE A 439 36.25 -64.83 -60.30
C ILE A 439 36.56 -66.27 -59.82
N ALA A 440 35.69 -66.83 -58.97
CA ALA A 440 35.77 -68.21 -58.50
C ALA A 440 35.66 -69.24 -59.64
N ASP A 441 34.75 -69.04 -60.59
CA ASP A 441 34.54 -69.95 -61.71
C ASP A 441 35.72 -69.90 -62.70
N GLU A 442 36.25 -68.71 -62.96
CA GLU A 442 37.45 -68.50 -63.78
C GLU A 442 38.68 -69.19 -63.17
N LEU A 443 38.89 -69.05 -61.86
CA LEU A 443 40.01 -69.69 -61.14
C LEU A 443 39.87 -71.21 -61.10
N GLN A 444 38.65 -71.73 -60.91
CA GLN A 444 38.36 -73.16 -60.91
C GLN A 444 38.74 -73.81 -62.25
N TYR A 445 38.48 -73.12 -63.36
CA TYR A 445 38.86 -73.58 -64.70
C TYR A 445 40.38 -73.62 -64.90
N ILE A 446 41.08 -72.52 -64.59
CA ILE A 446 42.55 -72.45 -64.69
C ILE A 446 43.21 -73.52 -63.82
N TYR A 447 42.68 -73.75 -62.63
CA TYR A 447 43.13 -74.80 -61.73
C TYR A 447 43.02 -76.19 -62.35
N GLN A 448 41.88 -76.51 -62.98
CA GLN A 448 41.67 -77.80 -63.61
C GLN A 448 42.68 -78.03 -64.75
N VAL A 449 42.92 -77.00 -65.57
CA VAL A 449 43.89 -77.06 -66.66
C VAL A 449 45.31 -77.24 -66.13
N LEU A 450 45.71 -76.51 -65.08
CA LEU A 450 47.03 -76.64 -64.46
C LEU A 450 47.23 -78.00 -63.76
N ALA A 451 46.19 -78.58 -63.19
CA ALA A 451 46.25 -79.92 -62.61
C ALA A 451 46.52 -80.98 -63.69
N GLU A 452 45.82 -80.92 -64.83
CA GLU A 452 46.08 -81.81 -65.98
C GLU A 452 47.48 -81.57 -66.57
N LEU A 453 47.96 -80.32 -66.59
CA LEU A 453 49.27 -79.97 -67.13
C LEU A 453 50.41 -80.45 -66.21
N GLN A 454 50.21 -80.38 -64.89
CA GLN A 454 51.12 -80.95 -63.90
C GLN A 454 51.19 -82.47 -63.99
N GLU A 455 50.05 -83.15 -64.24
CA GLU A 455 50.00 -84.59 -64.48
C GLU A 455 50.81 -84.95 -65.73
N CYS A 456 50.61 -84.23 -66.84
CA CYS A 456 51.40 -84.41 -68.05
C CYS A 456 52.91 -84.18 -67.80
N ALA A 457 53.27 -83.13 -67.06
CA ALA A 457 54.66 -82.83 -66.71
C ALA A 457 55.29 -83.93 -65.83
N GLY A 458 54.50 -84.47 -64.90
CA GLY A 458 54.90 -85.58 -64.02
C GLY A 458 55.15 -86.85 -64.82
N ASP A 459 54.22 -87.20 -65.71
CA ASP A 459 54.35 -88.36 -66.59
C ASP A 459 55.55 -88.21 -67.54
N ILE A 460 55.80 -87.01 -68.09
CA ILE A 460 56.99 -86.72 -68.91
C ILE A 460 58.27 -86.96 -68.10
N SER A 461 58.34 -86.45 -66.87
CA SER A 461 59.52 -86.64 -66.00
C SER A 461 59.71 -88.11 -65.60
N GLU A 462 58.65 -88.84 -65.27
CA GLU A 462 58.71 -90.26 -64.87
C GLU A 462 59.09 -91.15 -66.05
N ASP A 463 58.44 -90.98 -67.21
CA ASP A 463 58.78 -91.75 -68.41
C ASP A 463 60.20 -91.40 -68.93
N THR A 464 60.67 -90.16 -68.75
CA THR A 464 62.07 -89.78 -69.02
C THR A 464 63.03 -90.51 -68.07
N GLU A 465 62.69 -90.65 -66.79
CA GLU A 465 63.50 -91.42 -65.84
C GLU A 465 63.56 -92.91 -66.20
N ILE A 466 62.45 -93.49 -66.67
CA ILE A 466 62.41 -94.85 -67.22
C ILE A 466 63.32 -94.98 -68.44
N MET A 467 63.32 -94.00 -69.35
CA MET A 467 64.25 -93.96 -70.48
C MET A 467 65.72 -93.91 -70.02
N VAL A 468 66.04 -93.15 -68.97
CA VAL A 468 67.39 -93.10 -68.38
C VAL A 468 67.80 -94.45 -67.78
N THR A 469 66.91 -95.13 -67.04
CA THR A 469 67.25 -96.39 -66.37
C THR A 469 67.34 -97.59 -67.31
N ASP A 470 66.47 -97.64 -68.33
CA ASP A 470 66.31 -98.82 -69.19
C ASP A 470 67.02 -98.68 -70.56
N GLY A 471 67.43 -97.46 -70.97
CA GLY A 471 68.03 -97.16 -72.28
C GLY A 471 69.55 -97.40 -72.37
N VAL A 472 70.27 -97.50 -71.26
CA VAL A 472 71.75 -97.60 -71.23
C VAL A 472 72.27 -98.99 -71.65
N GLY A 473 71.38 -99.98 -71.83
CA GLY A 473 71.73 -101.40 -71.97
C GLY A 473 72.26 -101.90 -73.32
N GLY A 474 72.35 -101.08 -74.38
CA GLY A 474 72.58 -101.61 -75.74
C GLY A 474 73.35 -100.76 -76.76
N VAL A 475 73.77 -99.53 -76.46
CA VAL A 475 74.36 -98.62 -77.47
C VAL A 475 75.88 -98.84 -77.58
N VAL A 476 76.38 -99.24 -78.77
CA VAL A 476 77.80 -99.64 -78.98
C VAL A 476 78.65 -98.58 -79.72
N ASP A 477 78.08 -97.49 -80.25
CA ASP A 477 78.85 -96.36 -80.78
C ASP A 477 78.17 -95.02 -80.39
N GLY A 478 78.87 -94.13 -79.66
CA GLY A 478 78.34 -92.80 -79.28
C GLY A 478 77.85 -92.61 -77.82
N VAL A 479 78.26 -93.47 -76.89
CA VAL A 479 77.75 -93.55 -75.49
C VAL A 479 77.73 -92.23 -74.70
N ARG A 480 78.60 -91.26 -75.00
CA ARG A 480 78.70 -90.02 -74.20
C ARG A 480 77.69 -88.95 -74.60
N ASP A 481 77.42 -88.80 -75.90
CA ASP A 481 76.49 -87.78 -76.41
C ASP A 481 75.03 -88.18 -76.05
N PHE A 482 74.72 -89.48 -76.06
CA PHE A 482 73.41 -90.01 -75.63
C PHE A 482 73.16 -89.87 -74.11
N GLU A 483 74.18 -90.07 -73.27
CA GLU A 483 74.08 -89.85 -71.81
C GLU A 483 73.87 -88.36 -71.50
N ASP A 484 74.58 -87.47 -72.21
CA ASP A 484 74.44 -86.01 -72.11
C ASP A 484 73.04 -85.54 -72.58
N ASP A 485 72.49 -86.10 -73.66
CA ASP A 485 71.13 -85.81 -74.16
C ASP A 485 70.05 -86.32 -73.20
N MET A 486 70.23 -87.52 -72.61
CA MET A 486 69.30 -88.09 -71.62
C MET A 486 69.31 -87.30 -70.30
N ASP A 487 70.47 -86.85 -69.83
CA ASP A 487 70.57 -85.97 -68.66
C ASP A 487 69.94 -84.60 -68.96
N SER A 488 70.13 -84.06 -70.17
CA SER A 488 69.50 -82.81 -70.60
C SER A 488 67.97 -82.93 -70.68
N LEU A 489 67.45 -84.05 -71.19
CA LEU A 489 66.02 -84.36 -71.23
C LEU A 489 65.44 -84.50 -69.81
N ARG A 490 66.17 -85.18 -68.92
CA ARG A 490 65.81 -85.31 -67.51
C ARG A 490 65.76 -83.96 -66.81
N VAL A 491 66.72 -83.07 -67.07
CA VAL A 491 66.74 -81.71 -66.53
C VAL A 491 65.56 -80.91 -67.07
N ALA A 492 65.35 -80.85 -68.38
CA ALA A 492 64.25 -80.08 -68.98
C ALA A 492 62.87 -80.60 -68.54
N SER A 493 62.68 -81.91 -68.46
CA SER A 493 61.42 -82.52 -67.99
C SER A 493 61.12 -82.21 -66.52
N LYS A 494 62.16 -82.23 -65.66
CA LYS A 494 62.04 -81.85 -64.26
C LYS A 494 61.82 -80.35 -64.10
N ASP A 495 62.53 -79.52 -64.85
CA ASP A 495 62.37 -78.06 -64.81
C ASP A 495 60.96 -77.66 -65.26
N PHE A 496 60.38 -78.33 -66.25
CA PHE A 496 58.99 -78.16 -66.66
C PHE A 496 57.98 -78.54 -65.55
N LEU A 497 58.21 -79.67 -64.88
CA LEU A 497 57.37 -80.11 -63.75
C LEU A 497 57.46 -79.14 -62.56
N ASP A 498 58.67 -78.72 -62.20
CA ASP A 498 58.91 -77.78 -61.11
C ASP A 498 58.29 -76.40 -61.45
N LEU A 499 58.46 -75.90 -62.68
CA LEU A 499 57.83 -74.66 -63.15
C LEU A 499 56.29 -74.72 -63.09
N THR A 500 55.70 -75.83 -63.54
CA THR A 500 54.24 -76.05 -63.52
C THR A 500 53.70 -76.10 -62.10
N ARG A 501 54.42 -76.78 -61.21
CA ARG A 501 54.07 -76.89 -59.80
C ARG A 501 54.20 -75.55 -59.09
N ASP A 502 55.29 -74.83 -59.29
CA ASP A 502 55.54 -73.52 -58.69
C ASP A 502 54.50 -72.50 -59.14
N TYR A 503 54.16 -72.47 -60.43
CA TYR A 503 53.11 -71.57 -60.93
C TYR A 503 51.72 -71.92 -60.36
N LYS A 504 51.39 -73.21 -60.23
CA LYS A 504 50.16 -73.66 -59.58
C LYS A 504 50.10 -73.25 -58.11
N ASP A 505 51.18 -73.43 -57.36
CA ASP A 505 51.26 -73.05 -55.94
C ASP A 505 51.21 -71.52 -55.76
N GLN A 506 51.84 -70.75 -56.66
CA GLN A 506 51.72 -69.28 -56.70
C GLN A 506 50.29 -68.82 -56.99
N LEU A 507 49.58 -69.51 -57.89
CA LEU A 507 48.20 -69.19 -58.22
C LEU A 507 47.26 -69.44 -57.02
N PHE A 508 47.51 -70.48 -56.22
CA PHE A 508 46.82 -70.68 -54.93
C PHE A 508 47.08 -69.53 -53.97
N GLY A 509 48.34 -69.16 -53.76
CA GLY A 509 48.70 -68.03 -52.89
C GLY A 509 48.00 -66.73 -53.33
N ASP A 510 47.98 -66.43 -54.63
CA ASP A 510 47.32 -65.23 -55.16
C ASP A 510 45.78 -65.24 -55.02
N VAL A 511 45.16 -66.41 -54.89
CA VAL A 511 43.72 -66.57 -54.65
C VAL A 511 43.40 -66.38 -53.19
N ASP A 512 44.15 -67.05 -52.30
CA ASP A 512 44.02 -66.90 -50.87
C ASP A 512 44.26 -65.44 -50.44
N ASP A 513 45.31 -64.79 -50.98
CA ASP A 513 45.60 -63.38 -50.73
C ASP A 513 44.48 -62.45 -51.23
N LEU A 514 43.84 -62.76 -52.37
CA LEU A 514 42.71 -61.96 -52.88
C LEU A 514 41.47 -62.14 -52.01
N ASP A 515 41.19 -63.36 -51.55
CA ASP A 515 40.08 -63.66 -50.66
C ASP A 515 40.25 -62.96 -49.31
N GLU A 516 41.47 -62.96 -48.75
CA GLU A 516 41.81 -62.24 -47.52
C GLU A 516 41.65 -60.72 -47.70
N ASP A 517 42.21 -60.15 -48.77
CA ASP A 517 42.11 -58.71 -49.08
C ASP A 517 40.63 -58.27 -49.28
N LEU A 518 39.84 -59.05 -50.03
CA LEU A 518 38.41 -58.76 -50.28
C LEU A 518 37.58 -58.92 -49.02
N THR A 519 37.80 -59.98 -48.24
CA THR A 519 37.06 -60.24 -47.00
C THR A 519 37.31 -59.10 -46.01
N SER A 520 38.57 -58.67 -45.85
CA SER A 520 38.89 -57.54 -44.98
C SER A 520 38.18 -56.25 -45.38
N GLN A 521 38.06 -55.97 -46.67
CA GLN A 521 37.41 -54.74 -47.17
C GLN A 521 35.88 -54.83 -47.09
N LEU A 522 35.31 -56.00 -47.34
CA LEU A 522 33.89 -56.25 -47.15
C LEU A 522 33.49 -56.14 -45.68
N ASP A 523 34.30 -56.65 -44.76
CA ASP A 523 34.09 -56.49 -43.32
C ASP A 523 34.07 -55.01 -42.92
N GLN A 524 35.02 -54.21 -43.41
CA GLN A 524 35.04 -52.75 -43.18
C GLN A 524 33.82 -52.04 -43.78
N LEU A 525 33.39 -52.47 -44.97
CA LEU A 525 32.19 -51.93 -45.62
C LEU A 525 30.93 -52.24 -44.80
N TYR A 526 30.82 -53.46 -44.26
CA TYR A 526 29.72 -53.82 -43.37
C TYR A 526 29.73 -53.02 -42.08
N GLU A 527 30.90 -52.83 -41.46
CA GLU A 527 31.04 -51.99 -40.26
C GLU A 527 30.60 -50.54 -40.52
N GLU A 528 30.97 -49.93 -41.65
CA GLU A 528 30.57 -48.55 -41.98
C GLU A 528 29.07 -48.43 -42.32
N LEU A 529 28.48 -49.45 -42.96
CA LEU A 529 27.04 -49.50 -43.20
C LEU A 529 26.26 -49.68 -41.90
N ASP A 530 26.76 -50.50 -40.97
CA ASP A 530 26.18 -50.64 -39.63
C ASP A 530 26.29 -49.32 -38.86
N PHE A 531 27.43 -48.62 -38.92
CA PHE A 531 27.61 -47.31 -38.29
C PHE A 531 26.66 -46.26 -38.88
N LEU A 532 26.47 -46.25 -40.20
CA LEU A 532 25.49 -45.39 -40.86
C LEU A 532 24.06 -45.70 -40.38
N SER A 533 23.70 -46.98 -40.30
CA SER A 533 22.40 -47.43 -39.82
C SER A 533 22.14 -47.00 -38.38
N ASP A 534 23.14 -47.17 -37.50
CA ASP A 534 23.06 -46.77 -36.10
C ASP A 534 22.97 -45.25 -35.95
N ASN A 535 23.72 -44.47 -36.74
CA ASN A 535 23.62 -43.00 -36.74
C ASN A 535 22.23 -42.53 -37.20
N LEU A 536 21.70 -43.09 -38.29
CA LEU A 536 20.36 -42.76 -38.78
C LEU A 536 19.27 -43.13 -37.76
N LYS A 537 19.43 -44.27 -37.09
CA LYS A 537 18.51 -44.72 -36.04
C LYS A 537 18.56 -43.81 -34.82
N SER A 538 19.76 -43.47 -34.36
CA SER A 538 19.98 -42.54 -33.24
C SER A 538 19.41 -41.15 -33.55
N GLY A 539 19.73 -40.58 -34.71
CA GLY A 539 19.21 -39.28 -35.14
C GLY A 539 17.69 -39.29 -35.25
N LYS A 540 17.10 -40.36 -35.78
CA LYS A 540 15.63 -40.54 -35.82
C LYS A 540 15.00 -40.58 -34.42
N ASP A 541 15.60 -41.30 -33.48
CA ASP A 541 15.08 -41.40 -32.11
C ASP A 541 15.20 -40.06 -31.37
N GLN A 542 16.28 -39.31 -31.62
CA GLN A 542 16.47 -37.96 -31.09
C GLN A 542 15.46 -36.96 -31.66
N LEU A 543 15.22 -36.99 -32.98
CA LEU A 543 14.18 -36.18 -33.62
C LEU A 543 12.77 -36.49 -33.13
N ARG A 544 12.48 -37.77 -32.82
CA ARG A 544 11.22 -38.15 -32.18
C ARG A 544 11.09 -37.53 -30.79
N SER A 545 12.16 -37.59 -29.99
CA SER A 545 12.16 -36.97 -28.65
C SER A 545 11.94 -35.46 -28.70
N GLU A 546 12.60 -34.75 -29.61
CA GLU A 546 12.41 -33.29 -29.75
C GLU A 546 11.03 -32.95 -30.32
N LYS A 547 10.49 -33.77 -31.24
CA LYS A 547 9.10 -33.66 -31.67
C LYS A 547 8.13 -33.84 -30.50
N ASP A 548 8.31 -34.85 -29.66
CA ASP A 548 7.42 -35.10 -28.52
C ASP A 548 7.45 -33.92 -27.52
N ARG A 549 8.61 -33.26 -27.37
CA ARG A 549 8.72 -32.00 -26.60
C ARG A 549 7.95 -30.86 -27.27
N LEU A 550 8.07 -30.70 -28.58
CA LEU A 550 7.32 -29.70 -29.34
C LEU A 550 5.80 -29.92 -29.21
N ASP A 551 5.33 -31.16 -29.35
CA ASP A 551 3.91 -31.52 -29.20
C ASP A 551 3.43 -31.17 -27.76
N THR A 552 4.22 -31.50 -26.74
CA THR A 552 3.91 -31.12 -25.34
C THR A 552 3.85 -29.59 -25.16
N GLN A 553 4.75 -28.85 -25.79
CA GLN A 553 4.79 -27.39 -25.71
C GLN A 553 3.57 -26.75 -26.39
N LEU A 554 3.10 -27.32 -27.50
CA LEU A 554 1.88 -26.88 -28.19
C LEU A 554 0.62 -27.16 -27.36
N ASP A 555 0.57 -28.32 -26.69
CA ASP A 555 -0.54 -28.65 -25.77
C ASP A 555 -0.61 -27.66 -24.60
N GLN A 556 0.54 -27.34 -23.98
CA GLN A 556 0.61 -26.33 -22.93
C GLN A 556 0.15 -24.95 -23.40
N MET A 557 0.50 -24.57 -24.64
CA MET A 557 0.04 -23.30 -25.22
C MET A 557 -1.49 -23.27 -25.37
N GLN A 558 -2.11 -24.38 -25.77
CA GLN A 558 -3.57 -24.48 -25.84
C GLN A 558 -4.23 -24.39 -24.47
N GLU A 559 -3.63 -24.99 -23.44
CA GLU A 559 -4.08 -24.89 -22.06
C GLU A 559 -4.03 -23.43 -21.57
N ILE A 560 -2.91 -22.74 -21.76
CA ILE A 560 -2.74 -21.31 -21.42
C ILE A 560 -3.83 -20.45 -22.09
N ILE A 561 -4.09 -20.65 -23.39
CA ILE A 561 -5.13 -19.92 -24.11
C ILE A 561 -6.52 -20.19 -23.53
N THR A 562 -6.79 -21.44 -23.14
CA THR A 562 -8.08 -21.84 -22.57
C THR A 562 -8.30 -21.22 -21.20
N GLU A 563 -7.33 -21.31 -20.30
CA GLU A 563 -7.35 -20.65 -18.99
C GLU A 563 -7.53 -19.13 -19.12
N GLY A 564 -6.78 -18.51 -20.05
CA GLY A 564 -6.89 -17.09 -20.32
C GLY A 564 -8.29 -16.66 -20.77
N LYS A 565 -8.94 -17.47 -21.60
CA LYS A 565 -10.31 -17.24 -22.05
C LYS A 565 -11.31 -17.36 -20.89
N GLU A 566 -11.21 -18.42 -20.08
CA GLU A 566 -12.08 -18.62 -18.91
C GLU A 566 -11.97 -17.45 -17.92
N ARG A 567 -10.75 -16.95 -17.70
CA ARG A 567 -10.53 -15.79 -16.84
C ARG A 567 -11.20 -14.52 -17.38
N ILE A 568 -11.06 -14.23 -18.67
CA ILE A 568 -11.73 -13.06 -19.30
C ILE A 568 -13.26 -13.19 -19.18
N GLU A 569 -13.80 -14.40 -19.35
CA GLU A 569 -15.23 -14.64 -19.16
C GLU A 569 -15.66 -14.41 -17.70
N SER A 570 -14.86 -14.83 -16.73
CA SER A 570 -15.08 -14.57 -15.30
C SER A 570 -15.08 -13.07 -14.96
N GLU A 571 -14.04 -12.34 -15.36
CA GLU A 571 -13.92 -10.90 -15.12
C GLU A 571 -15.06 -10.10 -15.76
N ARG A 572 -15.45 -10.45 -16.98
CA ARG A 572 -16.62 -9.85 -17.64
C ARG A 572 -17.90 -10.09 -16.85
N ASN A 573 -18.07 -11.28 -16.27
CA ASN A 573 -19.25 -11.59 -15.47
C ASN A 573 -19.25 -10.78 -14.16
N ARG A 574 -18.11 -10.66 -13.47
CA ARG A 574 -17.97 -9.81 -12.27
C ARG A 574 -18.29 -8.35 -12.56
N ALA A 575 -17.76 -7.81 -13.66
CA ALA A 575 -18.06 -6.44 -14.09
C ALA A 575 -19.51 -6.22 -14.53
N SER A 576 -20.29 -7.28 -14.77
CA SER A 576 -21.71 -7.19 -15.16
C SER A 576 -22.69 -7.40 -14.01
N ASP A 577 -22.20 -7.85 -12.86
CA ASP A 577 -23.00 -8.06 -11.65
C ASP A 577 -22.73 -6.91 -10.67
N ASP A 578 -23.66 -5.95 -10.59
CA ASP A 578 -23.57 -4.79 -9.69
C ASP A 578 -23.50 -5.20 -8.19
N SER A 579 -23.69 -6.48 -7.85
CA SER A 579 -23.63 -6.99 -6.48
C SER A 579 -22.24 -7.44 -6.02
N GLU A 580 -21.28 -7.68 -6.92
CA GLU A 580 -19.90 -8.00 -6.53
C GLU A 580 -19.06 -6.73 -6.37
N PRO A 581 -18.32 -6.60 -5.25
CA PRO A 581 -17.45 -5.45 -5.04
C PRO A 581 -16.30 -5.45 -6.07
N LEU A 582 -16.05 -4.29 -6.67
CA LEU A 582 -15.00 -4.10 -7.67
C LEU A 582 -13.57 -4.29 -7.10
N PHE A 583 -13.42 -4.12 -5.78
CA PHE A 583 -12.16 -4.28 -5.05
C PHE A 583 -12.33 -5.29 -3.92
N GLU A 584 -11.37 -6.19 -3.78
CA GLU A 584 -11.27 -7.15 -2.68
C GLU A 584 -10.67 -6.48 -1.43
N ASP A 585 -11.33 -6.59 -0.28
CA ASP A 585 -10.83 -6.03 0.98
C ASP A 585 -9.76 -6.93 1.62
N ILE A 586 -8.50 -6.46 1.65
CA ILE A 586 -7.34 -7.17 2.22
C ILE A 586 -6.93 -6.65 3.61
N SER A 587 -7.79 -5.85 4.25
CA SER A 587 -7.43 -5.12 5.47
C SER A 587 -7.18 -6.02 6.68
N GLU A 588 -7.80 -7.21 6.72
CA GLU A 588 -7.61 -8.18 7.81
C GLU A 588 -6.18 -8.76 7.83
N THR A 589 -5.67 -9.14 6.65
CA THR A 589 -4.38 -9.85 6.49
C THR A 589 -3.17 -8.90 6.46
N THR A 590 -3.40 -7.61 6.23
CA THR A 590 -2.32 -6.62 6.14
C THR A 590 -1.75 -6.30 7.52
N ALA A 591 -0.50 -6.72 7.75
CA ALA A 591 0.23 -6.49 9.01
C ALA A 591 1.40 -5.49 8.88
N GLU A 592 1.86 -5.21 7.65
CA GLU A 592 2.91 -4.24 7.39
C GLU A 592 2.35 -2.82 7.31
N LEU A 593 3.18 -1.82 7.61
CA LEU A 593 2.79 -0.42 7.53
C LEU A 593 2.65 -0.01 6.05
N THR A 594 1.42 0.17 5.59
CA THR A 594 1.09 0.58 4.21
C THR A 594 0.03 1.67 4.22
N ASN A 595 -0.26 2.25 3.05
CA ASN A 595 -1.30 3.28 2.89
C ASN A 595 -2.69 2.76 3.32
N GLY A 596 -3.60 3.68 3.66
CA GLY A 596 -4.92 3.34 4.19
C GLY A 596 -4.90 2.93 5.66
N MET A 597 -3.93 3.39 6.45
CA MET A 597 -3.78 3.00 7.86
C MET A 597 -3.85 4.18 8.84
N ILE A 598 -4.56 3.97 9.95
CA ILE A 598 -4.48 4.76 11.19
C ILE A 598 -3.99 3.82 12.30
N LEU A 599 -2.82 4.08 12.86
CA LEU A 599 -2.13 3.18 13.78
C LEU A 599 -1.71 3.86 15.08
N GLY A 600 -2.16 3.34 16.21
CA GLY A 600 -1.66 3.77 17.52
C GLY A 600 -1.93 5.23 17.87
N CYS A 601 -2.93 5.86 17.24
CA CYS A 601 -3.28 7.26 17.50
C CYS A 601 -4.19 7.39 18.73
N SER A 602 -4.14 8.53 19.41
CA SER A 602 -4.95 8.81 20.60
C SER A 602 -5.73 10.11 20.50
N ASN A 603 -7.02 10.07 20.82
CA ASN A 603 -7.87 11.25 20.96
C ASN A 603 -8.28 11.45 22.43
N GLN A 604 -8.09 12.67 22.93
CA GLN A 604 -8.55 13.17 24.23
C GLN A 604 -9.49 14.37 24.09
N GLY A 605 -9.57 14.96 22.89
CA GLY A 605 -10.46 16.09 22.61
C GLY A 605 -11.91 15.65 22.43
N ASN A 606 -12.85 16.44 22.94
CA ASN A 606 -14.28 16.19 22.73
C ASN A 606 -14.66 16.44 21.28
N ILE A 607 -15.59 15.63 20.77
CA ILE A 607 -16.05 15.66 19.38
C ILE A 607 -17.53 15.96 19.35
N PHE A 608 -17.91 16.92 18.51
CA PHE A 608 -19.29 17.31 18.27
C PHE A 608 -19.60 17.36 16.78
N SER A 609 -20.68 16.69 16.36
CA SER A 609 -21.11 16.67 14.96
C SER A 609 -22.63 16.73 14.80
N ASP A 610 -23.10 17.39 13.75
CA ASP A 610 -24.53 17.31 13.40
C ASP A 610 -24.90 15.95 12.82
N PHE A 611 -24.03 15.34 12.03
CA PHE A 611 -24.29 14.07 11.36
C PHE A 611 -23.03 13.22 11.35
N GLN A 612 -23.05 12.13 12.10
CA GLN A 612 -21.98 11.15 12.16
C GLN A 612 -20.65 11.65 12.76
N ALA A 613 -20.11 10.88 13.71
CA ALA A 613 -18.78 11.12 14.26
C ALA A 613 -18.15 9.86 14.85
N GLY A 614 -16.81 9.84 14.90
CA GLY A 614 -16.06 8.81 15.59
C GLY A 614 -14.92 9.35 16.42
N GLY A 615 -14.63 8.74 17.57
CA GLY A 615 -13.54 9.17 18.45
C GLY A 615 -12.16 9.16 17.78
N VAL A 616 -11.96 8.32 16.76
CA VAL A 616 -10.74 8.30 15.94
C VAL A 616 -11.05 8.72 14.52
N VAL A 617 -12.02 8.08 13.85
CA VAL A 617 -12.39 8.34 12.46
C VAL A 617 -13.88 8.59 12.32
N GLY A 618 -14.27 9.66 11.64
CA GLY A 618 -15.68 9.93 11.36
C GLY A 618 -16.31 8.86 10.47
N THR A 619 -15.69 8.62 9.30
CA THR A 619 -16.16 7.64 8.31
C THR A 619 -15.01 6.86 7.67
N ILE A 620 -15.23 5.58 7.38
CA ILE A 620 -14.35 4.74 6.56
C ILE A 620 -15.12 4.29 5.32
N GLY A 621 -14.66 4.71 4.15
CA GLY A 621 -15.30 4.36 2.89
C GLY A 621 -14.82 5.20 1.70
N VAL A 622 -15.15 4.71 0.51
CA VAL A 622 -14.86 5.39 -0.76
C VAL A 622 -15.90 6.49 -1.01
N GLU A 623 -15.45 7.69 -1.31
CA GLU A 623 -16.29 8.77 -1.82
C GLU A 623 -16.29 8.68 -3.37
N LEU A 624 -17.48 8.57 -3.98
CA LEU A 624 -17.65 8.34 -5.43
C LEU A 624 -17.43 9.61 -6.28
N ASP A 625 -17.08 10.75 -5.67
CA ASP A 625 -16.95 12.05 -6.32
C ASP A 625 -15.51 12.33 -6.83
N LEU A 626 -14.58 11.40 -6.63
CA LEU A 626 -13.16 11.49 -7.03
C LEU A 626 -12.88 10.79 -8.35
N ASP A 627 -11.90 11.30 -9.11
CA ASP A 627 -11.43 10.73 -10.38
C ASP A 627 -10.76 9.36 -10.12
N PRO A 628 -11.43 8.23 -10.45
CA PRO A 628 -10.93 6.91 -10.10
C PRO A 628 -9.58 6.59 -10.76
N GLU A 629 -9.22 7.29 -11.84
CA GLU A 629 -7.98 7.01 -12.58
C GLU A 629 -6.73 7.62 -11.92
N GLU A 630 -6.85 8.76 -11.20
CA GLU A 630 -5.72 9.37 -10.48
C GLU A 630 -5.51 8.76 -9.09
N ASP A 631 -6.55 8.15 -8.50
CA ASP A 631 -6.54 7.68 -7.12
C ASP A 631 -6.18 6.21 -6.91
N ILE A 632 -5.92 5.46 -7.97
CA ILE A 632 -5.60 4.04 -7.88
C ILE A 632 -4.10 3.83 -8.13
N GLU A 633 -3.40 3.22 -7.16
CA GLU A 633 -2.01 2.82 -7.37
C GLU A 633 -1.94 1.52 -8.18
N THR A 634 -1.07 1.50 -9.18
CA THR A 634 -0.87 0.36 -10.09
C THR A 634 0.53 -0.23 -9.89
N TYR A 635 0.62 -1.56 -9.78
CA TYR A 635 1.87 -2.29 -9.61
C TYR A 635 2.01 -3.37 -10.68
N GLY A 636 3.22 -3.54 -11.21
CA GLY A 636 3.52 -4.50 -12.28
C GLY A 636 3.44 -3.88 -13.68
N GLU A 637 3.73 -4.69 -14.70
CA GLU A 637 3.55 -4.29 -16.10
C GLU A 637 2.07 -4.47 -16.48
N GLU A 638 1.48 -3.46 -17.11
CA GLU A 638 0.07 -3.48 -17.51
C GLU A 638 -0.27 -4.78 -18.26
N SER A 639 -1.25 -5.52 -17.72
CA SER A 639 -1.64 -6.82 -18.26
C SER A 639 -3.15 -7.04 -18.12
N LEU A 640 -3.68 -8.05 -18.81
CA LEU A 640 -5.07 -8.47 -18.62
C LEU A 640 -5.28 -9.27 -17.33
N TYR A 641 -4.22 -9.53 -16.55
CA TYR A 641 -4.32 -10.17 -15.25
C TYR A 641 -4.22 -9.12 -14.15
N MET A 642 -5.35 -8.49 -13.84
CA MET A 642 -5.40 -7.49 -12.79
C MET A 642 -6.14 -8.04 -11.57
N ASN A 643 -5.54 -7.90 -10.40
CA ASN A 643 -6.25 -8.04 -9.13
C ASN A 643 -6.45 -6.64 -8.54
N ARG A 644 -7.62 -6.40 -7.95
CA ARG A 644 -8.01 -5.09 -7.40
C ARG A 644 -8.21 -5.23 -5.91
N TYR A 645 -7.41 -4.52 -5.12
CA TYR A 645 -7.41 -4.58 -3.67
C TYR A 645 -7.79 -3.23 -3.06
N ALA A 646 -8.53 -3.28 -1.96
CA ALA A 646 -8.83 -2.14 -1.11
C ALA A 646 -8.31 -2.41 0.30
N GLN A 647 -7.71 -1.39 0.90
CA GLN A 647 -7.15 -1.48 2.24
C GLN A 647 -7.53 -0.27 3.09
N ALA A 648 -8.22 -0.51 4.21
CA ALA A 648 -8.52 0.50 5.22
C ALA A 648 -8.43 -0.12 6.61
N SER A 649 -7.58 0.41 7.48
CA SER A 649 -7.31 -0.23 8.75
C SER A 649 -7.08 0.79 9.87
N VAL A 650 -7.85 0.65 10.95
CA VAL A 650 -7.69 1.43 12.19
C VAL A 650 -7.28 0.47 13.30
N ARG A 651 -6.03 0.58 13.78
CA ARG A 651 -5.45 -0.37 14.72
C ARG A 651 -4.80 0.27 15.92
N GLY A 652 -4.99 -0.32 17.10
CA GLY A 652 -4.30 0.10 18.32
C GLY A 652 -4.62 1.53 18.76
N CYS A 653 -5.70 2.13 18.24
CA CYS A 653 -6.05 3.51 18.52
C CYS A 653 -6.89 3.62 19.80
N ARG A 654 -6.83 4.79 20.43
CA ARG A 654 -7.45 5.05 21.73
C ARG A 654 -8.28 6.34 21.72
N ASN A 655 -9.51 6.28 22.21
CA ASN A 655 -10.33 7.45 22.44
C ASN A 655 -10.66 7.62 23.93
N GLU A 656 -10.49 8.83 24.45
CA GLU A 656 -10.87 9.26 25.80
C GLU A 656 -11.81 10.48 25.77
N GLY A 657 -11.86 11.20 24.65
CA GLY A 657 -12.76 12.34 24.46
C GLY A 657 -14.20 11.89 24.21
N ASP A 658 -15.15 12.67 24.70
CA ASP A 658 -16.57 12.38 24.49
C ASP A 658 -16.97 12.61 23.03
N VAL A 659 -17.84 11.74 22.51
CA VAL A 659 -18.33 11.83 21.12
C VAL A 659 -19.83 12.03 21.15
N ALA A 660 -20.27 13.23 20.76
CA ALA A 660 -21.67 13.61 20.71
C ALA A 660 -22.09 13.91 19.27
N VAL A 661 -23.21 13.33 18.85
CA VAL A 661 -23.82 13.65 17.55
C VAL A 661 -25.28 14.02 17.68
N LYS A 662 -25.78 14.88 16.78
CA LYS A 662 -27.22 15.11 16.71
C LYS A 662 -27.96 13.97 16.03
N ARG A 663 -27.44 13.45 14.91
CA ARG A 663 -28.08 12.36 14.14
C ARG A 663 -27.06 11.48 13.41
N GLY A 664 -27.52 10.34 12.89
CA GLY A 664 -26.70 9.40 12.12
C GLY A 664 -26.02 8.36 13.00
N TYR A 665 -24.69 8.27 12.91
CA TYR A 665 -23.89 7.20 13.51
C TYR A 665 -22.83 7.75 14.46
N VAL A 666 -22.75 7.22 15.68
CA VAL A 666 -21.73 7.62 16.64
C VAL A 666 -20.95 6.42 17.16
N GLY A 667 -19.62 6.53 17.15
CA GLY A 667 -18.75 5.50 17.68
C GLY A 667 -17.55 6.06 18.45
N GLY A 668 -17.05 5.32 19.43
CA GLY A 668 -15.83 5.71 20.14
C GLY A 668 -14.55 5.60 19.30
N ILE A 669 -14.56 4.84 18.21
CA ILE A 669 -13.46 4.76 17.25
C ILE A 669 -13.95 5.20 15.89
N ALA A 670 -15.00 4.59 15.35
CA ALA A 670 -15.53 4.89 14.03
C ALA A 670 -17.02 5.26 14.07
N GLY A 671 -17.43 6.35 13.44
CA GLY A 671 -18.87 6.60 13.26
C GLY A 671 -19.50 5.55 12.34
N ASN A 672 -18.99 5.48 11.12
CA ASN A 672 -19.40 4.52 10.09
C ASN A 672 -18.17 3.83 9.48
N ALA A 673 -18.15 2.50 9.49
CA ALA A 673 -17.11 1.70 8.87
C ALA A 673 -17.71 0.77 7.81
N ARG A 674 -17.62 1.15 6.53
CA ARG A 674 -18.19 0.37 5.42
C ARG A 674 -17.25 -0.71 4.89
N ILE A 675 -15.95 -0.48 5.02
CA ILE A 675 -14.88 -1.35 4.52
C ILE A 675 -13.70 -1.28 5.47
N GLY A 676 -12.92 -2.35 5.55
CA GLY A 676 -11.70 -2.39 6.32
C GLY A 676 -11.80 -3.16 7.63
N VAL A 677 -10.87 -2.86 8.55
CA VAL A 677 -10.79 -3.49 9.87
C VAL A 677 -10.61 -2.48 11.00
N LEU A 678 -11.32 -2.71 12.11
CA LEU A 678 -11.12 -2.03 13.39
C LEU A 678 -10.50 -3.05 14.37
N ALA A 679 -9.19 -2.99 14.62
CA ALA A 679 -8.52 -3.98 15.44
C ALA A 679 -7.79 -3.41 16.66
N SER A 680 -7.92 -4.06 17.81
CA SER A 680 -7.17 -3.70 19.04
C SER A 680 -7.38 -2.25 19.50
N ASN A 681 -8.56 -1.69 19.24
CA ASN A 681 -8.86 -0.30 19.58
C ASN A 681 -9.50 -0.19 20.97
N GLN A 682 -9.41 0.99 21.58
CA GLN A 682 -9.85 1.23 22.96
C GLN A 682 -10.70 2.50 23.04
N ASN A 683 -11.89 2.41 23.62
CA ASN A 683 -12.71 3.58 23.91
C ASN A 683 -13.03 3.72 25.41
N TYR A 684 -12.81 4.92 25.91
CA TYR A 684 -13.10 5.37 27.28
C TYR A 684 -13.92 6.66 27.33
N GLY A 685 -14.14 7.31 26.19
CA GLY A 685 -15.00 8.49 26.07
C GLY A 685 -16.46 8.08 25.97
N ASP A 686 -17.34 8.88 26.56
CA ASP A 686 -18.77 8.64 26.53
C ASP A 686 -19.34 8.96 25.14
N ILE A 687 -20.30 8.14 24.74
CA ILE A 687 -20.91 8.16 23.41
C ILE A 687 -22.36 8.59 23.56
N SER A 688 -22.77 9.64 22.86
CA SER A 688 -24.15 10.13 22.92
C SER A 688 -24.67 10.56 21.56
N THR A 689 -25.97 10.34 21.37
CA THR A 689 -26.70 10.84 20.22
C THR A 689 -28.07 11.37 20.63
N GLU A 690 -28.47 12.53 20.10
CA GLU A 690 -29.77 13.16 20.37
C GLU A 690 -30.90 12.44 19.58
N ASP A 691 -30.83 12.48 18.25
CA ASP A 691 -31.82 11.95 17.30
C ASP A 691 -31.24 10.84 16.39
N GLY A 692 -29.97 10.45 16.58
CA GLY A 692 -29.31 9.40 15.79
C GLY A 692 -29.66 7.99 16.24
N ASP A 693 -29.69 7.09 15.27
CA ASP A 693 -30.17 5.72 15.44
C ASP A 693 -29.08 4.73 15.84
N PHE A 694 -27.81 5.02 15.55
CA PHE A 694 -26.73 4.04 15.70
C PHE A 694 -25.65 4.55 16.65
N ALA A 695 -25.52 3.91 17.82
CA ALA A 695 -24.53 4.26 18.81
C ALA A 695 -23.75 3.02 19.28
N GLY A 696 -22.42 3.08 19.21
CA GLY A 696 -21.56 1.98 19.64
C GLY A 696 -20.30 2.42 20.36
N GLY A 697 -19.83 1.65 21.34
CA GLY A 697 -18.60 2.00 22.05
C GLY A 697 -17.34 1.98 21.16
N ILE A 698 -17.27 1.15 20.12
CA ILE A 698 -16.23 1.18 19.08
C ILE A 698 -16.78 1.77 17.79
N ALA A 699 -17.88 1.24 17.27
CA ALA A 699 -18.44 1.67 15.99
C ALA A 699 -19.95 1.94 16.05
N GLY A 700 -20.41 3.06 15.49
CA GLY A 700 -21.86 3.27 15.34
C GLY A 700 -22.46 2.22 14.39
N PHE A 701 -21.92 2.17 13.18
CA PHE A 701 -22.25 1.17 12.16
C PHE A 701 -20.98 0.56 11.57
N SER A 702 -20.94 -0.78 11.43
CA SER A 702 -19.80 -1.50 10.86
C SER A 702 -20.23 -2.64 9.95
N GLN A 703 -19.91 -2.53 8.66
CA GLN A 703 -19.85 -3.66 7.72
C GLN A 703 -18.48 -4.37 7.75
N SER A 704 -17.51 -3.74 8.40
CA SER A 704 -16.15 -4.21 8.65
C SER A 704 -16.04 -5.20 9.81
N LEU A 705 -14.88 -5.85 9.91
CA LEU A 705 -14.49 -6.63 11.09
C LEU A 705 -14.07 -5.72 12.25
N ILE A 706 -14.70 -5.91 13.41
CA ILE A 706 -14.24 -5.37 14.69
C ILE A 706 -13.62 -6.50 15.50
N SER A 707 -12.33 -6.38 15.83
CA SER A 707 -11.62 -7.42 16.56
C SER A 707 -10.74 -6.92 17.69
N GLY A 708 -10.66 -7.70 18.78
CA GLY A 708 -9.72 -7.45 19.87
C GLY A 708 -9.88 -6.10 20.57
N SER A 709 -11.04 -5.45 20.44
CA SER A 709 -11.25 -4.07 20.89
C SER A 709 -11.91 -4.01 22.27
N TYR A 710 -11.64 -2.94 23.01
CA TYR A 710 -12.04 -2.76 24.41
C TYR A 710 -12.86 -1.48 24.59
N THR A 711 -13.96 -1.57 25.34
CA THR A 711 -14.78 -0.39 25.67
C THR A 711 -15.09 -0.31 27.16
N MET A 712 -14.93 0.88 27.73
CA MET A 712 -15.37 1.21 29.08
C MET A 712 -15.91 2.65 29.13
N CYS A 713 -17.19 2.81 28.82
CA CYS A 713 -17.86 4.10 28.63
C CYS A 713 -19.38 4.00 28.83
N GLN A 714 -20.06 5.14 28.91
CA GLN A 714 -21.51 5.20 28.72
C GLN A 714 -21.83 5.32 27.23
N VAL A 715 -22.83 4.57 26.75
CA VAL A 715 -23.35 4.67 25.39
C VAL A 715 -24.83 5.02 25.46
N SER A 716 -25.18 6.18 24.91
CA SER A 716 -26.55 6.67 24.84
C SER A 716 -26.98 6.87 23.40
N GLY A 717 -28.17 6.36 23.07
CA GLY A 717 -28.76 6.56 21.75
C GLY A 717 -30.18 6.01 21.62
N ASN A 718 -30.69 6.07 20.38
CA ASN A 718 -32.09 5.75 20.08
C ASN A 718 -32.29 4.29 19.68
N ALA A 719 -32.17 3.92 18.39
CA ALA A 719 -32.68 2.64 17.89
C ALA A 719 -31.74 1.42 18.08
N TYR A 720 -30.45 1.57 17.75
CA TYR A 720 -29.43 0.52 17.71
C TYR A 720 -28.25 0.94 18.60
N VAL A 721 -28.24 0.42 19.83
CA VAL A 721 -27.27 0.86 20.85
C VAL A 721 -26.49 -0.34 21.39
N GLY A 722 -25.17 -0.32 21.25
CA GLY A 722 -24.33 -1.43 21.70
C GLY A 722 -23.00 -1.05 22.33
N GLY A 723 -22.47 -1.94 23.17
CA GLY A 723 -21.19 -1.68 23.86
C GLY A 723 -19.96 -1.72 22.97
N ILE A 724 -19.99 -2.49 21.87
CA ILE A 724 -18.96 -2.52 20.82
C ILE A 724 -19.50 -1.85 19.56
N ALA A 725 -20.66 -2.28 19.08
CA ALA A 725 -21.25 -1.74 17.86
C ALA A 725 -22.73 -1.39 18.01
N GLY A 726 -23.20 -0.29 17.42
CA GLY A 726 -24.65 -0.08 17.27
C GLY A 726 -25.24 -1.17 16.37
N GLN A 727 -24.73 -1.25 15.14
CA GLN A 727 -24.94 -2.38 14.23
C GLN A 727 -23.59 -2.89 13.70
N GLY A 728 -23.34 -4.20 13.80
CA GLY A 728 -22.10 -4.81 13.33
C GLY A 728 -22.32 -6.06 12.47
N LYS A 729 -21.54 -6.21 11.39
CA LYS A 729 -21.46 -7.44 10.59
C LYS A 729 -20.56 -8.47 11.26
N ASN A 730 -19.27 -8.19 11.40
CA ASN A 730 -18.30 -9.15 11.95
C ASN A 730 -17.68 -8.64 13.26
N MET A 731 -17.81 -9.39 14.36
CA MET A 731 -17.31 -9.00 15.68
C MET A 731 -16.66 -10.19 16.39
N ARG A 732 -15.34 -10.10 16.63
CA ARG A 732 -14.59 -11.19 17.27
C ARG A 732 -13.68 -10.73 18.42
N ASN A 733 -13.63 -11.49 19.51
CA ASN A 733 -12.65 -11.25 20.58
C ASN A 733 -12.69 -9.85 21.21
N ASN A 734 -13.86 -9.19 21.22
CA ASN A 734 -14.01 -7.87 21.82
C ASN A 734 -14.43 -7.95 23.29
N CYS A 735 -14.17 -6.89 24.04
CA CYS A 735 -14.51 -6.82 25.46
C CYS A 735 -15.18 -5.49 25.83
N ALA A 736 -16.37 -5.56 26.44
CA ALA A 736 -17.17 -4.39 26.80
C ALA A 736 -17.51 -4.32 28.30
N MET A 737 -17.34 -3.13 28.88
CA MET A 737 -17.83 -2.76 30.20
C MET A 737 -18.56 -1.43 30.06
N VAL A 738 -19.80 -1.48 29.60
CA VAL A 738 -20.54 -0.28 29.21
C VAL A 738 -21.79 -0.09 30.03
N ASP A 739 -22.25 1.15 30.09
CA ASP A 739 -23.60 1.46 30.56
C ASP A 739 -24.43 1.97 29.40
N ILE A 740 -25.54 1.27 29.13
CA ILE A 740 -26.42 1.56 27.99
C ILE A 740 -27.61 2.37 28.46
N VAL A 741 -27.69 3.64 28.03
CA VAL A 741 -28.75 4.58 28.40
C VAL A 741 -29.63 4.90 27.20
N THR A 742 -30.87 4.40 27.18
CA THR A 742 -31.80 4.62 26.06
C THR A 742 -33.20 5.01 26.57
N ASP A 743 -33.84 5.97 25.90
CA ASP A 743 -35.18 6.48 26.27
C ASP A 743 -36.34 5.73 25.59
N GLY A 744 -36.04 4.71 24.76
CA GLY A 744 -37.06 3.93 24.05
C GLY A 744 -36.57 3.02 22.93
N GLY A 745 -35.27 2.70 22.90
CA GLY A 745 -34.64 1.96 21.81
C GLY A 745 -35.15 0.53 21.60
N GLU A 746 -35.30 0.16 20.32
CA GLU A 746 -35.74 -1.18 19.92
C GLU A 746 -34.66 -2.25 20.14
N TRP A 747 -33.40 -1.94 19.78
CA TRP A 747 -32.30 -2.91 19.71
C TRP A 747 -31.14 -2.47 20.60
N LYS A 748 -30.85 -3.24 21.66
CA LYS A 748 -29.80 -2.90 22.63
C LYS A 748 -29.03 -4.10 23.15
N GLY A 749 -27.73 -3.97 23.35
CA GLY A 749 -26.92 -5.05 23.92
C GLY A 749 -25.54 -4.63 24.42
N SER A 750 -24.98 -5.39 25.34
CA SER A 750 -23.66 -5.12 25.92
C SER A 750 -22.52 -5.29 24.90
N ILE A 751 -22.73 -6.04 23.81
CA ILE A 751 -21.82 -6.14 22.67
C ILE A 751 -22.38 -5.37 21.47
N ALA A 752 -23.60 -5.66 21.05
CA ALA A 752 -24.19 -4.97 19.90
C ALA A 752 -25.67 -4.68 20.06
N GLY A 753 -26.14 -3.60 19.43
CA GLY A 753 -27.57 -3.34 19.30
C GLY A 753 -28.21 -4.39 18.40
N ASN A 754 -27.70 -4.53 17.17
CA ASN A 754 -28.10 -5.59 16.23
C ASN A 754 -26.90 -6.17 15.47
N ARG A 755 -27.09 -7.37 14.91
CA ARG A 755 -26.15 -8.04 14.01
C ARG A 755 -26.68 -8.10 12.58
N ASP A 756 -25.78 -8.03 11.61
CA ASP A 756 -26.09 -8.38 10.22
C ASP A 756 -26.42 -9.88 10.10
N GLU A 757 -27.37 -10.26 9.25
CA GLU A 757 -27.78 -11.66 9.07
C GLU A 757 -26.68 -12.53 8.44
N GLU A 758 -25.81 -11.93 7.63
CA GLU A 758 -24.65 -12.57 7.01
C GLU A 758 -23.38 -12.46 7.88
N GLY A 759 -23.50 -11.82 9.04
CA GLY A 759 -22.39 -11.48 9.92
C GLY A 759 -21.97 -12.61 10.86
N GLU A 760 -20.69 -12.63 11.24
CA GLU A 760 -20.15 -13.56 12.24
C GLU A 760 -19.84 -12.85 13.57
N ILE A 761 -20.39 -13.38 14.66
CA ILE A 761 -20.09 -12.95 16.03
C ILE A 761 -19.48 -14.13 16.77
N ALA A 762 -18.28 -13.95 17.34
CA ALA A 762 -17.60 -15.02 18.06
C ALA A 762 -16.70 -14.49 19.20
N GLU A 763 -16.63 -15.24 20.31
CA GLU A 763 -15.64 -15.02 21.37
C GLU A 763 -15.64 -13.60 21.98
N ASN A 764 -16.79 -12.92 22.01
CA ASN A 764 -16.90 -11.60 22.65
C ASN A 764 -17.22 -11.73 24.14
N PHE A 765 -16.80 -10.76 24.94
CA PHE A 765 -16.99 -10.77 26.39
C PHE A 765 -17.56 -9.45 26.88
N TYR A 766 -18.44 -9.49 27.88
CA TYR A 766 -18.94 -8.29 28.51
C TYR A 766 -19.14 -8.47 30.00
N VAL A 767 -19.07 -7.37 30.76
CA VAL A 767 -19.45 -7.39 32.18
C VAL A 767 -20.97 -7.50 32.26
N ASP A 768 -21.46 -8.60 32.83
CA ASP A 768 -22.89 -8.88 32.88
C ASP A 768 -23.61 -8.05 33.96
N ASP A 769 -24.52 -7.19 33.50
CA ASP A 769 -25.42 -6.36 34.30
C ASP A 769 -26.91 -6.75 34.12
N GLY A 770 -27.17 -7.82 33.37
CA GLY A 770 -28.51 -8.31 33.05
C GLY A 770 -29.09 -7.85 31.71
N LEU A 771 -28.37 -7.05 30.91
CA LEU A 771 -28.85 -6.62 29.58
C LEU A 771 -28.81 -7.75 28.55
N GLY A 772 -27.70 -8.49 28.45
CA GLY A 772 -27.43 -9.47 27.40
C GLY A 772 -26.59 -8.91 26.23
N ALA A 773 -26.02 -9.80 25.40
CA ALA A 773 -24.98 -9.42 24.45
C ALA A 773 -25.47 -8.68 23.19
N VAL A 774 -26.43 -9.27 22.46
CA VAL A 774 -26.94 -8.76 21.18
C VAL A 774 -28.46 -8.71 21.24
N ASP A 775 -29.04 -7.54 21.05
CA ASP A 775 -30.50 -7.33 21.23
C ASP A 775 -31.05 -7.94 22.53
N GLY A 776 -30.30 -7.75 23.61
CA GLY A 776 -30.60 -8.26 24.94
C GLY A 776 -30.54 -9.79 25.09
N VAL A 777 -30.02 -10.50 24.10
CA VAL A 777 -29.88 -11.96 24.10
C VAL A 777 -28.41 -12.36 24.01
N THR A 778 -28.03 -13.40 24.77
CA THR A 778 -26.68 -13.96 24.74
C THR A 778 -26.73 -15.37 24.18
N PHE A 779 -26.14 -15.58 23.01
CA PHE A 779 -26.02 -16.88 22.37
C PHE A 779 -24.67 -17.52 22.66
N LEU A 780 -24.69 -18.82 22.97
CA LEU A 780 -23.48 -19.59 23.27
C LEU A 780 -22.54 -19.61 22.05
N GLY A 781 -21.27 -19.26 22.27
CA GLY A 781 -20.24 -19.20 21.22
C GLY A 781 -20.08 -17.83 20.57
N GLU A 782 -21.11 -16.98 20.63
CA GLU A 782 -21.06 -15.62 20.07
C GLU A 782 -20.49 -14.62 21.09
N ALA A 783 -21.02 -14.66 22.31
CA ALA A 783 -20.58 -13.81 23.42
C ALA A 783 -20.78 -14.49 24.78
N GLU A 784 -20.00 -14.08 25.78
CA GLU A 784 -20.06 -14.57 27.16
C GLU A 784 -20.14 -13.40 28.14
N GLY A 785 -21.17 -13.41 28.99
CA GLY A 785 -21.29 -12.48 30.11
C GLY A 785 -20.45 -12.96 31.28
N ILE A 786 -19.56 -12.12 31.79
CA ILE A 786 -18.63 -12.42 32.89
C ILE A 786 -18.79 -11.41 34.02
N SER A 787 -18.36 -11.79 35.22
CA SER A 787 -18.28 -10.87 36.35
C SER A 787 -17.07 -9.93 36.24
N TYR A 788 -17.10 -8.81 36.95
CA TYR A 788 -15.96 -7.88 37.02
C TYR A 788 -14.69 -8.55 37.58
N ASP A 789 -14.82 -9.44 38.56
CA ASP A 789 -13.67 -10.18 39.10
C ASP A 789 -13.06 -11.15 38.07
N GLU A 790 -13.87 -11.80 37.25
CA GLU A 790 -13.41 -12.66 36.14
C GLU A 790 -12.76 -11.85 35.02
N LEU A 791 -13.29 -10.66 34.72
CA LEU A 791 -12.70 -9.74 33.76
C LEU A 791 -11.25 -9.39 34.16
N LEU A 792 -11.03 -9.03 35.43
CA LEU A 792 -9.70 -8.66 35.95
C LEU A 792 -8.67 -9.79 35.91
N LEU A 793 -9.10 -11.05 35.77
CA LEU A 793 -8.22 -12.20 35.66
C LEU A 793 -7.76 -12.49 34.22
N ARG A 794 -8.32 -11.80 33.22
CA ARG A 794 -8.01 -12.04 31.81
C ARG A 794 -6.63 -11.52 31.43
N GLU A 795 -5.91 -12.31 30.65
CA GLU A 795 -4.67 -11.88 30.02
C GLU A 795 -4.94 -10.79 28.96
N GLY A 796 -4.09 -9.76 28.92
CA GLY A 796 -4.18 -8.67 27.93
C GLY A 796 -5.20 -7.56 28.22
N LEU A 797 -5.88 -7.58 29.38
CA LEU A 797 -6.81 -6.52 29.76
C LEU A 797 -6.09 -5.16 29.92
N PRO A 798 -6.60 -4.06 29.32
CA PRO A 798 -6.07 -2.72 29.54
C PRO A 798 -6.13 -2.30 31.01
N SER A 799 -5.14 -1.54 31.47
CA SER A 799 -4.99 -1.13 32.88
C SER A 799 -6.15 -0.29 33.42
N GLU A 800 -6.84 0.40 32.52
CA GLU A 800 -7.97 1.29 32.77
C GLU A 800 -9.16 0.54 33.39
N PHE A 801 -9.33 -0.75 33.08
CA PHE A 801 -10.39 -1.58 33.67
C PHE A 801 -10.13 -1.91 35.14
N GLY A 802 -8.89 -1.71 35.65
CA GLY A 802 -8.51 -2.04 37.02
C GLY A 802 -9.06 -1.08 38.09
N SER A 803 -9.60 0.07 37.68
CA SER A 803 -10.13 1.07 38.61
C SER A 803 -11.24 1.90 37.99
N LEU A 804 -12.30 2.16 38.76
CA LEU A 804 -13.37 3.05 38.34
C LEU A 804 -13.10 4.47 38.81
N THR A 805 -13.56 5.46 38.05
CA THR A 805 -13.33 6.88 38.35
C THR A 805 -14.62 7.68 38.34
N VAL A 806 -14.76 8.57 39.32
CA VAL A 806 -15.74 9.65 39.33
C VAL A 806 -14.98 10.94 39.05
N THR A 807 -15.25 11.55 37.90
CA THR A 807 -14.56 12.75 37.42
C THR A 807 -15.51 13.94 37.53
N PHE A 808 -15.09 15.00 38.22
CA PHE A 808 -15.86 16.22 38.38
C PHE A 808 -15.39 17.26 37.38
N LEU A 809 -16.28 17.79 36.54
CA LEU A 809 -15.93 18.71 35.44
C LEU A 809 -16.66 20.06 35.58
N ALA A 810 -15.93 21.16 35.49
CA ALA A 810 -16.48 22.51 35.47
C ALA A 810 -15.98 23.27 34.24
N ASP A 811 -16.89 23.82 33.43
CA ASP A 811 -16.57 24.48 32.15
C ASP A 811 -15.64 23.61 31.26
N GLY A 812 -15.88 22.30 31.23
CA GLY A 812 -15.08 21.33 30.46
C GLY A 812 -13.72 20.97 31.06
N GLN A 813 -13.32 21.57 32.19
CA GLN A 813 -12.06 21.26 32.87
C GLN A 813 -12.27 20.31 34.05
N VAL A 814 -11.36 19.35 34.22
CA VAL A 814 -11.38 18.43 35.36
C VAL A 814 -11.03 19.18 36.64
N VAL A 815 -11.98 19.21 37.57
CA VAL A 815 -11.82 19.79 38.92
C VAL A 815 -11.17 18.78 39.86
N ASP A 816 -11.64 17.53 39.84
CA ASP A 816 -11.08 16.44 40.64
C ASP A 816 -11.42 15.07 40.02
N ARG A 817 -10.64 14.05 40.37
CA ARG A 817 -10.87 12.66 39.95
C ARG A 817 -10.70 11.71 41.12
N ILE A 818 -11.79 11.03 41.47
CA ILE A 818 -11.83 10.12 42.61
C ILE A 818 -11.84 8.68 42.11
N VAL A 819 -10.87 7.88 42.57
CA VAL A 819 -10.77 6.47 42.24
C VAL A 819 -11.60 5.63 43.21
N CYS A 820 -12.49 4.81 42.68
CA CYS A 820 -13.44 3.97 43.41
C CYS A 820 -13.25 2.49 43.07
N LYS A 821 -13.57 1.61 44.02
CA LYS A 821 -13.74 0.18 43.76
C LYS A 821 -15.11 -0.10 43.14
N TYR A 822 -15.21 -1.22 42.41
CA TYR A 822 -16.48 -1.71 41.90
C TYR A 822 -17.50 -1.93 43.03
N GLY A 823 -18.65 -1.27 42.93
CA GLY A 823 -19.72 -1.25 43.93
C GLY A 823 -19.48 -0.36 45.16
N GLN A 824 -18.45 0.50 45.15
CA GLN A 824 -18.20 1.44 46.23
C GLN A 824 -19.20 2.61 46.17
N SER A 825 -19.64 3.08 47.35
CA SER A 825 -20.44 4.31 47.48
C SER A 825 -19.53 5.52 47.75
N LEU A 826 -19.78 6.64 47.07
CA LEU A 826 -19.11 7.92 47.32
C LEU A 826 -20.00 8.82 48.17
N ALA A 827 -19.56 9.14 49.38
CA ALA A 827 -20.27 10.05 50.28
C ALA A 827 -20.10 11.51 49.87
N GLN A 828 -21.09 12.36 50.18
CA GLN A 828 -21.09 13.80 49.87
C GLN A 828 -19.87 14.56 50.45
N GLU A 829 -19.27 14.07 51.53
CA GLU A 829 -18.04 14.62 52.12
C GLU A 829 -16.81 14.46 51.22
N GLY A 830 -16.81 13.47 50.32
CA GLY A 830 -15.74 13.23 49.35
C GLY A 830 -15.90 14.02 48.05
N VAL A 831 -17.05 14.68 47.83
CA VAL A 831 -17.33 15.45 46.61
C VAL A 831 -16.63 16.82 46.70
N PRO A 832 -15.87 17.25 45.68
CA PRO A 832 -15.21 18.55 45.68
C PRO A 832 -16.23 19.69 45.67
N ALA A 833 -15.83 20.89 46.11
CA ALA A 833 -16.67 22.07 45.97
C ALA A 833 -16.74 22.52 44.50
N VAL A 834 -17.92 22.99 44.05
CA VAL A 834 -18.11 23.49 42.68
C VAL A 834 -17.37 24.83 42.53
N PRO A 835 -16.49 24.99 41.50
CA PRO A 835 -15.82 26.26 41.25
C PRO A 835 -16.81 27.40 41.03
N ALA A 836 -16.63 28.53 41.70
CA ALA A 836 -17.51 29.69 41.57
C ALA A 836 -17.29 30.43 40.24
N LYS A 837 -18.38 30.87 39.61
CA LYS A 837 -18.36 31.64 38.36
C LYS A 837 -19.12 32.95 38.55
N GLU A 838 -18.47 34.07 38.21
CA GLU A 838 -19.05 35.40 38.43
C GLU A 838 -20.37 35.57 37.68
N GLY A 839 -21.42 36.00 38.38
CA GLY A 839 -22.76 36.18 37.80
C GLY A 839 -23.63 34.91 37.75
N PHE A 840 -23.15 33.77 38.24
CA PHE A 840 -23.88 32.50 38.25
C PHE A 840 -24.04 31.92 39.66
N PHE A 841 -25.12 31.17 39.86
CA PHE A 841 -25.33 30.20 40.91
C PHE A 841 -24.84 28.82 40.42
N GLN A 842 -24.05 28.12 41.23
CA GLN A 842 -23.40 26.87 40.83
C GLN A 842 -23.72 25.69 41.76
N TYR A 843 -23.92 24.51 41.17
CA TYR A 843 -24.09 23.23 41.86
C TYR A 843 -23.61 22.08 40.94
N TRP A 844 -23.29 20.91 41.49
CA TRP A 844 -23.04 19.70 40.69
C TRP A 844 -24.37 19.15 40.19
N GLU A 845 -24.42 18.63 38.97
CA GLU A 845 -25.59 17.92 38.48
C GLU A 845 -25.98 16.74 39.40
N ASP A 846 -27.26 16.38 39.38
CA ASP A 846 -27.80 15.33 40.23
C ASP A 846 -27.44 13.94 39.67
N THR A 847 -26.36 13.35 40.20
CA THR A 847 -25.88 12.01 39.81
C THR A 847 -25.88 11.06 41.01
N ASP A 848 -26.44 9.86 40.84
CA ASP A 848 -26.38 8.81 41.87
C ASP A 848 -24.98 8.20 41.95
N LEU A 849 -24.25 8.53 43.02
CA LEU A 849 -22.89 8.03 43.29
C LEU A 849 -22.88 6.96 44.41
N SER A 850 -24.02 6.32 44.67
CA SER A 850 -24.16 5.37 45.78
C SER A 850 -23.65 3.95 45.47
N ASP A 851 -23.56 3.56 44.20
CA ASP A 851 -23.12 2.23 43.71
C ASP A 851 -22.28 2.38 42.44
N ILE A 852 -20.98 2.66 42.59
CA ILE A 852 -20.09 2.94 41.46
C ILE A 852 -19.73 1.65 40.71
N ARG A 853 -20.32 1.44 39.53
CA ARG A 853 -20.05 0.27 38.66
C ARG A 853 -19.46 0.61 37.30
N LYS A 854 -19.35 1.90 37.00
CA LYS A 854 -18.81 2.46 35.76
C LYS A 854 -18.00 3.70 36.09
N ASN A 855 -17.38 4.28 35.05
CA ASN A 855 -16.87 5.64 35.17
C ASN A 855 -18.04 6.63 35.16
N TYR A 856 -17.97 7.63 36.05
CA TYR A 856 -18.94 8.72 36.10
C TYR A 856 -18.25 10.04 35.78
N LYS A 857 -18.91 10.88 35.02
CA LYS A 857 -18.59 12.29 34.85
C LYS A 857 -19.72 13.09 35.49
N VAL A 858 -19.35 14.04 36.36
CA VAL A 858 -20.29 14.91 37.09
C VAL A 858 -20.00 16.35 36.70
N TYR A 859 -20.94 16.99 36.02
CA TYR A 859 -20.79 18.34 35.48
C TYR A 859 -21.26 19.43 36.45
N ALA A 860 -20.53 20.54 36.49
CA ALA A 860 -20.95 21.75 37.19
C ALA A 860 -22.02 22.47 36.36
N VAL A 861 -23.16 22.73 36.99
CA VAL A 861 -24.26 23.50 36.40
C VAL A 861 -24.14 24.94 36.86
N TYR A 862 -24.01 25.86 35.90
CA TYR A 862 -23.95 27.31 36.13
C TYR A 862 -25.24 27.96 35.64
N VAL A 863 -26.07 28.43 36.57
CA VAL A 863 -27.33 29.12 36.24
C VAL A 863 -27.19 30.60 36.55
N PRO A 864 -27.45 31.52 35.60
CA PRO A 864 -27.28 32.95 35.85
C PRO A 864 -28.20 33.42 36.98
N TRP A 865 -27.70 34.30 37.84
CA TRP A 865 -28.54 34.92 38.86
C TRP A 865 -29.70 35.67 38.20
N THR A 866 -30.91 35.50 38.74
CA THR A 866 -32.02 36.36 38.37
C THR A 866 -31.81 37.71 39.04
N ILE A 867 -31.46 38.73 38.26
CA ILE A 867 -31.11 40.06 38.80
C ILE A 867 -32.33 40.88 39.23
N THR A 868 -33.48 40.63 38.61
CA THR A 868 -34.73 41.36 38.85
C THR A 868 -35.90 40.40 38.87
N ILE A 869 -36.72 40.47 39.91
CA ILE A 869 -37.99 39.74 40.03
C ILE A 869 -39.14 40.75 40.17
N ALA A 870 -40.30 40.40 39.62
CA ALA A 870 -41.49 41.25 39.60
C ALA A 870 -42.67 40.58 40.29
N ASP A 871 -43.57 41.38 40.87
CA ASP A 871 -44.77 40.86 41.52
C ASP A 871 -45.85 40.38 40.53
N SER A 872 -45.75 40.78 39.26
CA SER A 872 -46.65 40.38 38.18
C SER A 872 -46.04 40.63 36.80
N ASP A 873 -46.60 39.99 35.76
CA ASP A 873 -46.22 40.18 34.35
C ASP A 873 -46.84 41.44 33.72
N ALA A 874 -47.42 42.35 34.52
CA ALA A 874 -48.00 43.58 34.00
C ALA A 874 -46.90 44.44 33.34
N PRO A 875 -47.20 45.25 32.31
CA PRO A 875 -46.22 46.16 31.70
C PRO A 875 -45.57 47.15 32.68
N MET A 876 -46.21 47.34 33.85
CA MET A 876 -45.76 48.20 34.93
C MET A 876 -46.14 47.55 36.26
N PRO A 877 -45.33 46.59 36.77
CA PRO A 877 -45.58 45.89 38.02
C PRO A 877 -45.54 46.85 39.21
N LEU A 878 -46.23 46.49 40.29
CA LEU A 878 -46.29 47.32 41.50
C LEU A 878 -44.94 47.32 42.23
N LEU A 879 -44.26 46.18 42.24
CA LEU A 879 -42.98 45.99 42.90
C LEU A 879 -42.04 45.18 42.01
N LEU A 880 -40.85 45.72 41.81
CA LEU A 880 -39.69 44.95 41.36
C LEU A 880 -38.71 44.85 42.53
N ALA A 881 -38.04 43.72 42.66
CA ALA A 881 -36.88 43.59 43.53
C ALA A 881 -35.67 43.26 42.69
N GLU A 882 -34.55 43.90 42.99
CA GLU A 882 -33.27 43.77 42.32
C GLU A 882 -32.21 43.30 43.32
N ALA A 883 -31.64 42.11 43.07
CA ALA A 883 -30.54 41.49 43.80
C ALA A 883 -30.11 40.21 43.04
N ALA A 884 -29.11 39.48 43.53
CA ALA A 884 -28.78 38.15 43.01
C ALA A 884 -29.76 37.11 43.57
N PHE A 885 -30.82 36.79 42.83
CA PHE A 885 -31.83 35.80 43.24
C PHE A 885 -31.63 34.45 42.53
N TYR A 886 -31.91 33.35 43.22
CA TYR A 886 -31.94 32.04 42.58
C TYR A 886 -33.06 32.00 41.52
N PRO A 887 -32.86 31.26 40.43
CA PRO A 887 -33.92 30.98 39.45
C PRO A 887 -35.17 30.42 40.15
N GLY A 888 -36.34 30.97 39.82
CA GLY A 888 -37.62 30.59 40.44
C GLY A 888 -37.98 31.35 41.73
N THR A 889 -37.10 32.24 42.22
CA THR A 889 -37.45 33.18 43.30
C THR A 889 -38.59 34.09 42.87
N GLN A 890 -39.59 34.28 43.73
CA GLN A 890 -40.76 35.12 43.46
C GLN A 890 -40.90 36.22 44.51
N VAL A 891 -41.42 37.37 44.10
CA VAL A 891 -41.86 38.42 45.02
C VAL A 891 -43.38 38.41 45.10
N LEU A 892 -43.90 38.10 46.28
CA LEU A 892 -45.33 38.10 46.55
C LEU A 892 -45.73 39.41 47.19
N VAL A 893 -46.70 40.10 46.59
CA VAL A 893 -47.23 41.37 47.13
C VAL A 893 -48.69 41.21 47.54
N LYS A 894 -49.04 41.70 48.72
CA LYS A 894 -50.42 41.78 49.21
C LYS A 894 -50.76 43.21 49.60
N GLU A 895 -51.79 43.76 48.96
CA GLU A 895 -52.32 45.06 49.36
C GLU A 895 -52.94 44.98 50.75
N THR A 896 -52.64 45.96 51.59
CA THR A 896 -53.09 45.98 52.99
C THR A 896 -53.89 47.26 53.24
N GLU A 897 -55.11 47.16 53.79
CA GLU A 897 -55.95 48.33 54.14
C GLU A 897 -55.51 49.03 55.45
N GLN A 898 -54.41 48.59 56.06
CA GLN A 898 -53.90 49.18 57.28
C GLN A 898 -53.38 50.61 57.04
N LYS A 899 -53.66 51.48 58.00
CA LYS A 899 -53.21 52.88 58.01
C LYS A 899 -52.18 53.08 59.12
N PRO A 900 -50.91 52.71 58.90
CA PRO A 900 -49.85 52.94 59.88
C PRO A 900 -49.66 54.44 60.14
N SER A 901 -49.11 54.78 61.31
CA SER A 901 -48.88 56.18 61.69
C SER A 901 -47.72 56.77 60.87
N VAL A 902 -48.06 57.62 59.90
CA VAL A 902 -47.09 58.24 59.00
C VAL A 902 -46.44 59.49 59.65
N PRO A 903 -45.12 59.71 59.51
CA PRO A 903 -44.41 60.87 60.06
C PRO A 903 -45.00 62.24 59.71
N ALA A 904 -44.86 63.20 60.62
CA ALA A 904 -45.35 64.57 60.45
C ALA A 904 -44.71 65.24 59.22
N GLY A 905 -45.52 65.62 58.23
CA GLY A 905 -45.05 66.18 56.96
C GLY A 905 -45.46 65.37 55.73
N TYR A 906 -45.92 64.13 55.91
CA TYR A 906 -46.33 63.23 54.83
C TYR A 906 -47.83 62.87 54.91
N GLY A 907 -48.39 62.44 53.79
CA GLY A 907 -49.69 61.79 53.69
C GLY A 907 -49.56 60.40 53.07
N GLN A 908 -50.24 59.40 53.63
CA GLN A 908 -50.26 58.04 53.10
C GLN A 908 -50.95 58.00 51.73
N VAL A 909 -50.35 57.29 50.77
CA VAL A 909 -50.91 57.05 49.44
C VAL A 909 -51.39 55.60 49.32
N LYS A 910 -50.52 54.64 49.62
CA LYS A 910 -50.80 53.20 49.50
C LYS A 910 -49.91 52.41 50.46
N THR A 911 -50.38 51.26 50.91
CA THR A 911 -49.60 50.31 51.72
C THR A 911 -49.71 48.91 51.13
N CYS A 912 -48.58 48.23 51.02
CA CYS A 912 -48.51 46.83 50.59
C CYS A 912 -47.49 46.08 51.45
N SER A 913 -47.78 44.82 51.76
CA SER A 913 -46.78 43.90 52.28
C SER A 913 -46.15 43.13 51.14
N PHE A 914 -44.87 42.82 51.26
CA PHE A 914 -44.13 42.00 50.32
C PHE A 914 -43.32 40.94 51.05
N GLU A 915 -43.12 39.82 50.37
CA GLU A 915 -42.29 38.72 50.81
C GLU A 915 -41.62 38.11 49.57
N ILE A 916 -40.29 38.00 49.60
CA ILE A 916 -39.50 37.31 48.59
C ILE A 916 -39.32 35.87 49.06
N ILE A 917 -39.68 34.91 48.22
CA ILE A 917 -39.65 33.48 48.54
C ILE A 917 -38.88 32.74 47.45
N ASP A 918 -37.94 31.90 47.87
CA ASP A 918 -37.33 30.88 47.01
C ASP A 918 -38.08 29.54 47.16
N THR A 919 -38.40 28.90 46.04
CA THR A 919 -39.22 27.68 46.01
C THR A 919 -38.54 26.46 46.65
N GLU A 920 -37.22 26.48 46.77
CA GLU A 920 -36.42 25.43 47.40
C GLU A 920 -35.94 25.83 48.82
N ASN A 921 -36.42 26.96 49.32
CA ASN A 921 -36.12 27.48 50.66
C ASN A 921 -34.62 27.74 50.88
N ARG A 922 -33.90 28.14 49.82
CA ARG A 922 -32.47 28.49 49.85
C ARG A 922 -32.24 29.88 50.47
N PRO A 923 -31.02 30.19 50.97
CA PRO A 923 -30.73 31.45 51.66
C PRO A 923 -30.82 32.67 50.74
N LEU A 924 -31.74 33.59 51.03
CA LEU A 924 -31.92 34.84 50.28
C LEU A 924 -30.92 35.93 50.73
N PRO A 925 -30.61 36.92 49.86
CA PRO A 925 -29.74 38.03 50.21
C PRO A 925 -30.31 38.86 51.38
N ASP A 926 -29.44 39.34 52.27
CA ASP A 926 -29.84 40.12 53.46
C ASP A 926 -30.52 41.46 53.10
N THR A 927 -30.14 42.04 51.95
CA THR A 927 -30.64 43.32 51.45
C THR A 927 -30.92 43.26 49.95
N VAL A 928 -32.04 43.85 49.53
CA VAL A 928 -32.49 43.94 48.14
C VAL A 928 -32.83 45.38 47.78
N LYS A 929 -32.67 45.75 46.51
CA LYS A 929 -33.11 47.05 46.01
C LYS A 929 -34.53 46.90 45.47
N LEU A 930 -35.48 47.62 46.04
CA LEU A 930 -36.88 47.60 45.63
C LEU A 930 -37.19 48.77 44.71
N HIS A 931 -37.92 48.50 43.63
CA HIS A 931 -38.51 49.51 42.75
C HIS A 931 -40.02 49.44 42.91
N VAL A 932 -40.60 50.43 43.58
CA VAL A 932 -42.04 50.46 43.87
C VAL A 932 -42.72 51.49 43.00
N LEU A 933 -43.81 51.12 42.33
CA LEU A 933 -44.54 52.03 41.46
C LEU A 933 -45.08 53.23 42.24
N ALA A 934 -44.59 54.43 41.93
CA ALA A 934 -44.80 55.65 42.70
C ALA A 934 -46.26 56.13 42.65
N GLY A 935 -46.89 56.10 41.47
CA GLY A 935 -48.20 56.68 41.23
C GLY A 935 -48.26 58.17 41.65
N LYS A 936 -48.93 58.48 42.76
CA LYS A 936 -49.02 59.86 43.31
C LYS A 936 -48.03 60.17 44.43
N ALA A 937 -47.26 59.17 44.87
CA ALA A 937 -46.27 59.25 45.93
C ALA A 937 -44.95 59.87 45.42
N ASP A 938 -44.23 60.52 46.31
CA ASP A 938 -42.88 61.06 46.10
C ASP A 938 -41.91 60.61 47.22
N SER A 939 -42.36 59.76 48.14
CA SER A 939 -41.56 59.16 49.20
C SER A 939 -42.05 57.74 49.53
N ALA A 940 -41.16 56.88 50.04
CA ALA A 940 -41.51 55.54 50.52
C ALA A 940 -40.95 55.29 51.92
N GLY A 941 -41.55 54.36 52.65
CA GLY A 941 -41.12 53.98 53.99
C GLY A 941 -41.40 52.51 54.27
N ILE A 942 -40.66 51.93 55.21
CA ILE A 942 -40.86 50.54 55.67
C ILE A 942 -41.42 50.59 57.10
N VAL A 943 -42.42 49.76 57.38
CA VAL A 943 -42.95 49.63 58.75
C VAL A 943 -42.01 48.77 59.59
N LYS A 944 -41.48 49.33 60.67
CA LYS A 944 -40.79 48.59 61.74
C LYS A 944 -41.48 48.89 63.07
N ASP A 945 -41.90 47.85 63.79
CA ASP A 945 -42.60 47.96 65.09
C ASP A 945 -43.81 48.92 65.09
N GLY A 946 -44.55 48.99 63.98
CA GLY A 946 -45.75 49.84 63.82
C GLY A 946 -45.46 51.32 63.53
N VAL A 947 -44.20 51.71 63.37
CA VAL A 947 -43.77 53.06 62.97
C VAL A 947 -43.18 52.99 61.56
N VAL A 948 -43.53 53.96 60.72
CA VAL A 948 -42.98 54.06 59.35
C VAL A 948 -41.62 54.74 59.40
N GLU A 949 -40.57 54.00 59.07
CA GLU A 949 -39.23 54.53 58.82
C GLU A 949 -39.17 55.05 57.37
N VAL A 950 -38.90 56.34 57.18
CA VAL A 950 -38.81 56.95 55.85
C VAL A 950 -37.50 56.51 55.20
N MET A 951 -37.59 55.91 54.03
CA MET A 951 -36.42 55.46 53.27
C MET A 951 -35.84 56.60 52.45
N ASP A 952 -34.52 56.58 52.24
CA ASP A 952 -33.90 57.43 51.24
C ASP A 952 -34.23 56.85 49.86
N VAL A 953 -35.03 57.59 49.08
CA VAL A 953 -35.61 57.12 47.82
C VAL A 953 -35.11 57.94 46.64
N VAL A 954 -34.67 57.23 45.61
CA VAL A 954 -34.36 57.81 44.30
C VAL A 954 -35.55 57.58 43.38
N LYS A 955 -36.05 58.64 42.73
CA LYS A 955 -37.11 58.51 41.73
C LYS A 955 -36.48 58.24 40.36
N ASP A 956 -36.84 57.13 39.75
CA ASP A 956 -36.46 56.78 38.38
C ASP A 956 -37.71 56.46 37.56
N GLY A 957 -38.01 57.30 36.58
CA GLY A 957 -39.28 57.26 35.84
C GLY A 957 -40.51 57.33 36.76
N GLU A 958 -41.34 56.29 36.71
CA GLU A 958 -42.55 56.12 37.54
C GLU A 958 -42.29 55.30 38.82
N TYR A 959 -41.06 54.87 39.09
CA TYR A 959 -40.70 54.06 40.26
C TYR A 959 -39.95 54.86 41.33
N LEU A 960 -40.15 54.47 42.60
CA LEU A 960 -39.32 54.88 43.74
C LEU A 960 -38.40 53.72 44.11
N ILE A 961 -37.10 53.99 44.13
CA ILE A 961 -36.05 53.00 44.35
C ILE A 961 -35.42 53.19 45.72
N PHE A 962 -35.34 52.12 46.53
CA PHE A 962 -34.69 52.12 47.85
C PHE A 962 -34.27 50.70 48.27
N GLU A 963 -33.38 50.59 49.26
CA GLU A 963 -32.91 49.31 49.79
C GLU A 963 -33.77 48.82 50.97
N ALA A 964 -34.09 47.52 51.00
CA ALA A 964 -34.92 46.89 52.02
C ALA A 964 -34.44 45.46 52.31
N GLY A 965 -35.01 44.83 53.34
CA GLY A 965 -34.87 43.37 53.53
C GLY A 965 -35.75 42.58 52.56
N THR A 966 -35.74 41.26 52.66
CA THR A 966 -36.49 40.34 51.78
C THR A 966 -37.97 40.19 52.11
N SER A 967 -38.43 40.76 53.22
CA SER A 967 -39.86 40.86 53.56
C SER A 967 -40.14 42.14 54.37
N GLY A 968 -41.36 42.64 54.29
CA GLY A 968 -41.78 43.83 55.04
C GLY A 968 -43.06 44.47 54.54
N GLU A 969 -43.45 45.58 55.17
CA GLU A 969 -44.60 46.38 54.74
C GLU A 969 -44.12 47.75 54.25
N ILE A 970 -44.40 48.03 52.97
CA ILE A 970 -44.04 49.26 52.27
C ILE A 970 -45.20 50.24 52.36
N VAL A 971 -44.89 51.48 52.72
CA VAL A 971 -45.82 52.60 52.76
C VAL A 971 -45.38 53.66 51.75
N LEU A 972 -46.17 53.83 50.69
CA LEU A 972 -46.01 54.91 49.74
C LEU A 972 -46.63 56.19 50.29
N MET A 973 -45.88 57.29 50.25
CA MET A 973 -46.21 58.55 50.90
C MET A 973 -46.04 59.73 49.95
N LYS A 974 -46.80 60.79 50.21
CA LYS A 974 -46.68 62.07 49.52
C LYS A 974 -46.33 63.18 50.50
N ALA A 975 -45.27 63.93 50.24
CA ALA A 975 -44.91 65.10 51.01
C ALA A 975 -46.04 66.16 50.95
N LYS A 976 -46.47 66.65 52.11
CA LYS A 976 -47.43 67.76 52.19
C LYS A 976 -46.68 69.05 51.86
N PRO A 977 -47.20 69.89 50.95
CA PRO A 977 -46.48 71.07 50.51
C PRO A 977 -46.28 72.05 51.69
N GLY A 978 -45.04 72.49 51.90
CA GLY A 978 -44.58 73.18 53.12
C GLY A 978 -45.34 74.46 53.49
N TRP A 979 -46.12 75.05 52.58
CA TRP A 979 -47.01 76.18 52.91
C TRP A 979 -48.13 75.80 53.90
N MET A 980 -48.54 74.53 53.96
CA MET A 980 -49.55 74.07 54.94
C MET A 980 -49.01 74.04 56.38
N ILE A 981 -47.70 73.87 56.56
CA ILE A 981 -47.05 73.95 57.88
C ILE A 981 -47.08 75.41 58.38
N PHE A 982 -46.95 76.38 57.47
CA PHE A 982 -47.07 77.81 57.81
C PHE A 982 -48.50 78.27 58.12
N VAL A 983 -49.54 77.62 57.58
CA VAL A 983 -50.95 77.96 57.86
C VAL A 983 -51.31 77.69 59.32
N ILE A 984 -50.69 76.70 59.98
CA ILE A 984 -50.97 76.39 61.38
C ILE A 984 -50.27 77.38 62.34
N THR A 985 -49.13 77.95 61.96
CA THR A 985 -48.49 79.06 62.71
C THR A 985 -49.13 80.43 62.45
N GLY A 986 -49.78 80.64 61.29
CA GLY A 986 -50.43 81.91 60.95
C GLY A 986 -51.78 82.15 61.62
N VAL A 987 -52.52 81.09 61.98
CA VAL A 987 -53.87 81.22 62.56
C VAL A 987 -53.85 81.52 64.08
N ILE A 988 -52.76 81.21 64.78
CA ILE A 988 -52.61 81.55 66.21
C ILE A 988 -52.20 83.02 66.41
N ALA A 989 -51.54 83.65 65.43
CA ALA A 989 -51.16 85.07 65.51
C ALA A 989 -52.32 86.05 65.16
N ALA A 990 -53.31 85.64 64.36
CA ALA A 990 -54.43 86.49 63.98
C ALA A 990 -55.56 86.56 65.03
N GLY A 991 -55.67 85.56 65.92
CA GLY A 991 -56.67 85.52 66.99
C GLY A 991 -56.43 86.50 68.15
N VAL A 992 -55.18 86.94 68.35
CA VAL A 992 -54.79 87.83 69.47
C VAL A 992 -54.92 89.32 69.11
N VAL A 993 -55.00 89.67 67.82
CA VAL A 993 -55.14 91.08 67.36
C VAL A 993 -56.61 91.51 67.22
N ALA A 994 -57.56 90.57 67.11
CA ALA A 994 -58.99 90.89 66.98
C ALA A 994 -59.70 91.22 68.31
N ILE A 995 -59.09 90.93 69.48
CA ILE A 995 -59.70 91.16 70.80
C ILE A 995 -59.27 92.51 71.41
N THR A 996 -58.27 93.21 70.85
CA THR A 996 -57.73 94.47 71.41
C THR A 996 -58.06 95.75 70.63
N ALA A 997 -58.71 95.69 69.46
CA ALA A 997 -59.00 96.89 68.64
C ALA A 997 -60.49 97.33 68.54
N GLY A 998 -61.40 96.73 69.32
CA GLY A 998 -62.85 97.00 69.24
C GLY A 998 -63.47 97.90 70.33
N LYS A 999 -62.69 98.33 71.34
CA LYS A 999 -63.16 99.26 72.39
C LYS A 999 -62.52 100.64 72.22
N THR A 1000 -63.04 101.45 71.31
CA THR A 1000 -63.33 102.89 71.48
C THR A 1000 -63.62 103.58 70.14
N ARG A 1001 -64.89 103.61 69.74
CA ARG A 1001 -65.49 104.81 69.14
C ARG A 1001 -66.93 104.93 69.61
N LYS A 1002 -67.11 105.79 70.62
CA LYS A 1002 -68.39 106.25 71.18
C LYS A 1002 -69.04 107.29 70.26
N LYS A 1003 -70.37 107.39 70.37
CA LYS A 1003 -71.35 108.33 69.76
C LYS A 1003 -71.90 107.80 68.43
N LYS A 1004 -73.15 107.38 68.29
CA LYS A 1004 -74.40 107.75 68.99
C LYS A 1004 -75.29 106.52 69.15
#